data_AF-A0A7E5WEI1-F1
#
_entry.id   AF-A0A7E5WEI1-F1
#
_cell.length_a   1.000
_cell.length_b   1.000
_cell.length_c   1.000
_cell.angle_alpha   90.00
_cell.angle_beta   90.00
_cell.angle_gamma   90.00
#
_symmetry.space_group_name_H-M   'P 1'
#
loop_
_entity.id
_entity.type
_entity.pdbx_description
1 polymer ?
#
loop_
_entity_poly.entity_id
_entity_poly.type
_entity_poly.pdbx_seq_one_letter_code
_entity_poly.pdbx_strand_id
1 'polypeptide(L)'
;MSPVESVPVAVLNCIDDYVELLYDDIPEKIKGSALILQLARNPDNLIDLARNEALLSALSRVLREEWKRSIELSTNIVYTFFCFSTYNEFHPVIIQYKIGSLCMDVIDYELKRYDQWKEKVEGKKQVVTPDKNEPPKSRIPEPKRRPKSGTWAVADVNMQKSRSLVSSYHEDLCSASDEFSKSDEEQMKRKLKTLSKRQEQLLRVAFYMLLNIADNIKVEEKMHKKDIVNLLIGAMERHSNIDLLILIVSFLQKLSIFVENKNSMASKGIVEKLAPLMDSSNADLVNVTLKLLFNLTFDTKLRNKMIKLGLLPKFIQFTSDDKHINLAMKILYHLSMDDRVKVMFTQSDCVKLLTDMLLLNVNGESIGNNSSGNSAGATDVLLALCINLAWCERAAIQMSAEGRLRELLARAFRHRNHMLMKLVRNLSHHSNNVPLFVEFVGDIAGAVTNGDASEEFTIECLGTLNNILSSNNNIDTYAVVERYNLIPCIMKILDPERCAAAELVLEGVVAAGALSGEERAAAALLRAGAARALVALLRLRQADDDHVLHTVFAFRQLLSHPRAADYLVSRTEAPAYLIDLMQDKNSEIRKMCDNCLDIISQMQNEWAARIKLERFRCHNGQWLSVVETLGAEGGTGDATDDLPPYLSAEYLTTHRLTTSDSQTSLNEDSDSFSGEVSMHRVSSRNALDDRAGDLFSATETSLLKASETDVFTKDINIFA
;
A
#
# COMPACT_ATOMS: atom_id res chain seq x y z
N MET A 1 -3.51 18.58 -57.50
CA MET A 1 -4.08 19.48 -56.47
C MET A 1 -5.54 19.69 -56.83
N SER A 2 -6.46 19.15 -56.03
CA SER A 2 -7.88 19.53 -56.11
C SER A 2 -8.11 20.73 -55.19
N PRO A 3 -9.07 21.63 -55.48
CA PRO A 3 -9.33 22.76 -54.60
C PRO A 3 -9.79 22.25 -53.23
N VAL A 4 -9.17 22.75 -52.16
CA VAL A 4 -9.77 22.68 -50.84
C VAL A 4 -10.83 23.77 -50.82
N GLU A 5 -12.10 23.38 -50.91
CA GLU A 5 -13.20 24.31 -50.64
C GLU A 5 -13.00 24.89 -49.24
N SER A 6 -12.81 26.20 -49.16
CA SER A 6 -12.66 26.89 -47.89
C SER A 6 -13.96 26.75 -47.10
N VAL A 7 -13.91 26.04 -45.98
CA VAL A 7 -15.03 25.93 -45.03
C VAL A 7 -15.49 27.34 -44.68
N PRO A 8 -16.75 27.72 -44.91
CA PRO A 8 -17.22 29.08 -44.68
C PRO A 8 -17.08 29.43 -43.21
N VAL A 9 -16.65 30.67 -42.92
CA VAL A 9 -16.47 31.15 -41.55
C VAL A 9 -17.84 31.28 -40.88
N ALA A 10 -18.08 30.49 -39.83
CA ALA A 10 -19.30 30.57 -39.04
C ALA A 10 -19.43 31.93 -38.33
N VAL A 11 -20.65 32.48 -38.31
CA VAL A 11 -21.00 33.76 -37.66
C VAL A 11 -22.12 33.51 -36.65
N LEU A 12 -21.97 34.04 -35.43
CA LEU A 12 -22.88 33.77 -34.31
C LEU A 12 -24.35 34.15 -34.62
N ASN A 13 -24.57 35.20 -35.41
CA ASN A 13 -25.91 35.67 -35.81
C ASN A 13 -26.66 34.68 -36.74
N CYS A 14 -25.98 33.71 -37.34
CA CYS A 14 -26.57 32.68 -38.21
C CYS A 14 -26.74 31.33 -37.49
N ILE A 15 -26.76 31.34 -36.15
CA ILE A 15 -26.86 30.14 -35.31
C ILE A 15 -28.10 29.31 -35.61
N ASP A 16 -29.24 29.95 -35.86
CA ASP A 16 -30.51 29.28 -36.12
C ASP A 16 -30.45 28.54 -37.47
N ASP A 17 -29.84 29.14 -38.51
CA ASP A 17 -29.57 28.47 -39.79
C ASP A 17 -28.72 27.20 -39.60
N TYR A 18 -27.77 27.22 -38.65
CA TYR A 18 -26.91 26.06 -38.36
C TYR A 18 -27.64 24.98 -37.54
N VAL A 19 -28.67 25.36 -36.77
CA VAL A 19 -29.54 24.45 -36.02
C VAL A 19 -30.56 23.79 -36.94
N GLU A 20 -31.11 24.48 -37.94
CA GLU A 20 -31.99 23.89 -38.96
C GLU A 20 -31.29 22.73 -39.71
N LEU A 21 -30.02 22.91 -40.08
CA LEU A 21 -29.18 21.85 -40.67
C LEU A 21 -29.04 20.59 -39.78
N LEU A 22 -29.39 20.64 -38.50
CA LEU A 22 -29.39 19.47 -37.60
C LEU A 22 -30.67 18.60 -37.73
N TYR A 23 -31.65 19.02 -38.52
CA TYR A 23 -32.88 18.24 -38.81
C TYR A 23 -32.82 17.49 -40.14
N ASP A 24 -31.96 17.91 -41.07
CA ASP A 24 -31.77 17.38 -42.42
C ASP A 24 -31.04 16.01 -42.47
N ASP A 25 -30.55 15.62 -43.65
CA ASP A 25 -29.76 14.41 -43.84
C ASP A 25 -28.34 14.49 -43.21
N ILE A 26 -27.63 13.36 -43.20
CA ILE A 26 -26.32 13.23 -42.53
C ILE A 26 -25.25 14.22 -43.04
N PRO A 27 -25.09 14.49 -44.35
CA PRO A 27 -24.12 15.48 -44.84
C PRO A 27 -24.38 16.90 -44.30
N GLU A 28 -25.65 17.31 -44.29
CA GLU A 28 -26.12 18.61 -43.81
C GLU A 28 -25.89 18.74 -42.30
N LYS A 29 -26.20 17.69 -41.53
CA LYS A 29 -25.87 17.60 -40.10
C LYS A 29 -24.37 17.70 -39.80
N ILE A 30 -23.53 17.08 -40.62
CA ILE A 30 -22.07 17.21 -40.49
C ILE A 30 -21.64 18.67 -40.73
N LYS A 31 -22.21 19.34 -41.73
CA LYS A 31 -21.96 20.76 -42.03
C LYS A 31 -22.43 21.69 -40.91
N GLY A 32 -23.67 21.54 -40.44
CA GLY A 32 -24.23 22.33 -39.33
C GLY A 32 -23.43 22.16 -38.04
N SER A 33 -23.15 20.92 -37.64
CA SER A 33 -22.34 20.63 -36.45
C SER A 33 -20.89 21.13 -36.56
N ALA A 34 -20.29 21.18 -37.76
CA ALA A 34 -18.96 21.75 -37.97
C ALA A 34 -18.95 23.28 -37.81
N LEU A 35 -19.97 23.98 -38.29
CA LEU A 35 -20.14 25.44 -38.13
C LEU A 35 -20.37 25.80 -36.66
N ILE A 36 -21.24 25.05 -35.97
CA ILE A 36 -21.47 25.19 -34.52
C ILE A 36 -20.17 24.97 -33.73
N LEU A 37 -19.39 23.93 -34.07
CA LEU A 37 -18.08 23.70 -33.45
C LEU A 37 -17.10 24.86 -33.71
N GLN A 38 -17.12 25.45 -34.91
CA GLN A 38 -16.27 26.60 -35.21
C GLN A 38 -16.62 27.80 -34.31
N LEU A 39 -17.91 28.04 -34.03
CA LEU A 39 -18.33 29.04 -33.04
C LEU A 39 -17.87 28.70 -31.62
N ALA A 40 -18.08 27.46 -31.18
CA ALA A 40 -17.75 27.01 -29.82
C ALA A 40 -16.25 26.98 -29.51
N ARG A 41 -15.39 26.98 -30.53
CA ARG A 41 -13.93 27.13 -30.36
C ARG A 41 -13.48 28.53 -29.94
N ASN A 42 -14.33 29.56 -30.09
CA ASN A 42 -14.08 30.86 -29.48
C ASN A 42 -14.74 30.92 -28.09
N PRO A 43 -13.97 31.06 -26.98
CA PRO A 43 -14.54 31.15 -25.64
C PRO A 43 -15.59 32.24 -25.49
N ASP A 44 -15.43 33.39 -26.15
CA ASP A 44 -16.37 34.53 -26.05
C ASP A 44 -17.80 34.14 -26.46
N ASN A 45 -17.94 33.22 -27.42
CA ASN A 45 -19.24 32.76 -27.90
C ASN A 45 -19.94 31.81 -26.91
N LEU A 46 -19.20 31.16 -26.00
CA LEU A 46 -19.74 30.06 -25.18
C LEU A 46 -20.91 30.52 -24.29
N ILE A 47 -20.92 31.76 -23.81
CA ILE A 47 -22.00 32.29 -22.98
C ILE A 47 -23.33 32.32 -23.77
N ASP A 48 -23.29 32.77 -25.02
CA ASP A 48 -24.50 32.87 -25.86
C ASP A 48 -24.92 31.49 -26.41
N LEU A 49 -23.94 30.64 -26.75
CA LEU A 49 -24.21 29.23 -27.12
C LEU A 49 -24.83 28.45 -25.95
N ALA A 50 -24.41 28.71 -24.71
CA ALA A 50 -24.97 28.07 -23.51
C ALA A 50 -26.39 28.53 -23.17
N ARG A 51 -26.78 29.74 -23.62
CA ARG A 51 -28.14 30.29 -23.44
C ARG A 51 -29.13 29.80 -24.50
N ASN A 52 -28.65 29.32 -25.65
CA ASN A 52 -29.52 28.81 -26.71
C ASN A 52 -29.96 27.37 -26.41
N GLU A 53 -31.09 27.21 -25.71
CA GLU A 53 -31.66 25.90 -25.40
C GLU A 53 -32.04 25.09 -26.64
N ALA A 54 -32.44 25.74 -27.74
CA ALA A 54 -32.78 25.06 -28.99
C ALA A 54 -31.55 24.38 -29.62
N LEU A 55 -30.41 25.08 -29.65
CA LEU A 55 -29.11 24.52 -30.05
C LEU A 55 -28.73 23.31 -29.17
N LEU A 56 -28.73 23.48 -27.85
CA LEU A 56 -28.29 22.44 -26.92
C LEU A 56 -29.19 21.21 -26.96
N SER A 57 -30.50 21.41 -27.09
CA SER A 57 -31.49 20.36 -27.29
C SER A 57 -31.27 19.63 -28.62
N ALA A 58 -31.08 20.34 -29.73
CA ALA A 58 -30.82 19.75 -31.04
C ALA A 58 -29.51 18.93 -31.05
N LEU A 59 -28.42 19.46 -30.50
CA LEU A 59 -27.15 18.75 -30.37
C LEU A 59 -27.29 17.48 -29.49
N SER A 60 -27.97 17.57 -28.34
CA SER A 60 -28.22 16.41 -27.46
C SER A 60 -29.10 15.35 -28.14
N ARG A 61 -30.11 15.77 -28.91
CA ARG A 61 -30.99 14.88 -29.67
C ARG A 61 -30.21 14.14 -30.76
N VAL A 62 -29.49 14.86 -31.62
CA VAL A 62 -28.69 14.25 -32.70
C VAL A 62 -27.60 13.32 -32.13
N LEU A 63 -26.92 13.69 -31.05
CA LEU A 63 -25.96 12.81 -30.37
C LEU A 63 -26.61 11.59 -29.70
N ARG A 64 -27.91 11.62 -29.39
CA ARG A 64 -28.65 10.47 -28.84
C ARG A 64 -29.14 9.52 -29.92
N GLU A 65 -29.55 10.05 -31.06
CA GLU A 65 -30.22 9.30 -32.14
C GLU A 65 -29.24 8.79 -33.21
N GLU A 66 -28.25 9.59 -33.61
CA GLU A 66 -27.52 9.35 -34.87
C GLU A 66 -26.01 9.13 -34.72
N TRP A 67 -25.50 9.10 -33.50
CA TRP A 67 -24.08 8.96 -33.20
C TRP A 67 -23.41 7.72 -33.83
N LYS A 68 -24.16 6.61 -33.98
CA LYS A 68 -23.69 5.38 -34.68
C LYS A 68 -23.52 5.59 -36.19
N ARG A 69 -24.27 6.53 -36.80
CA ARG A 69 -24.33 6.74 -38.26
C ARG A 69 -23.08 7.45 -38.79
N SER A 70 -22.53 8.41 -38.03
CA SER A 70 -21.31 9.14 -38.41
C SER A 70 -20.40 9.45 -37.23
N ILE A 71 -19.15 8.98 -37.32
CA ILE A 71 -18.08 9.29 -36.36
C ILE A 71 -17.70 10.78 -36.41
N GLU A 72 -17.83 11.42 -37.58
CA GLU A 72 -17.48 12.82 -37.80
C GLU A 72 -18.50 13.76 -37.17
N LEU A 73 -19.79 13.46 -37.35
CA LEU A 73 -20.89 14.13 -36.66
C LEU A 73 -20.76 14.02 -35.14
N SER A 74 -20.50 12.80 -34.63
CA SER A 74 -20.26 12.55 -33.20
C SER A 74 -19.05 13.33 -32.69
N THR A 75 -17.95 13.38 -33.46
CA THR A 75 -16.76 14.14 -33.11
C THR A 75 -17.06 15.63 -33.02
N ASN A 76 -17.80 16.20 -33.97
CA ASN A 76 -18.15 17.62 -33.96
C ASN A 76 -18.96 17.98 -32.72
N ILE A 77 -20.02 17.21 -32.42
CA ILE A 77 -20.90 17.48 -31.28
C ILE A 77 -20.17 17.28 -29.95
N VAL A 78 -19.40 16.20 -29.80
CA VAL A 78 -18.62 15.95 -28.56
C VAL A 78 -17.50 17.00 -28.39
N TYR A 79 -16.93 17.54 -29.48
CA TYR A 79 -15.99 18.67 -29.41
C TYR A 79 -16.71 19.95 -28.96
N THR A 80 -17.90 20.25 -29.47
CA THR A 80 -18.69 21.40 -28.97
C THR A 80 -18.91 21.32 -27.46
N PHE A 81 -19.23 20.14 -26.91
CA PHE A 81 -19.34 19.95 -25.45
C PHE A 81 -18.01 19.86 -24.70
N PHE A 82 -16.92 19.45 -25.33
CA PHE A 82 -15.57 19.60 -24.78
C PHE A 82 -15.19 21.08 -24.61
N CYS A 83 -15.48 21.95 -25.58
CA CYS A 83 -15.25 23.39 -25.47
C CYS A 83 -15.94 23.96 -24.21
N PHE A 84 -17.23 23.66 -24.02
CA PHE A 84 -17.94 23.98 -22.77
C PHE A 84 -17.25 23.41 -21.52
N SER A 85 -16.84 22.14 -21.54
CA SER A 85 -16.26 21.47 -20.36
C SER A 85 -14.97 22.10 -19.83
N THR A 86 -14.29 22.89 -20.65
CA THR A 86 -13.05 23.60 -20.29
C THR A 86 -13.27 24.60 -19.15
N TYR A 87 -14.52 25.05 -18.93
CA TYR A 87 -14.88 26.01 -17.90
C TYR A 87 -15.95 25.42 -16.97
N ASN A 88 -15.69 25.47 -15.66
CA ASN A 88 -16.57 24.89 -14.63
C ASN A 88 -17.99 25.48 -14.64
N GLU A 89 -18.15 26.73 -15.11
CA GLU A 89 -19.44 27.41 -15.24
C GLU A 89 -20.41 26.73 -16.22
N PHE A 90 -19.90 26.03 -17.25
CA PHE A 90 -20.73 25.32 -18.23
C PHE A 90 -20.93 23.83 -17.91
N HIS A 91 -20.29 23.29 -16.87
CA HIS A 91 -20.50 21.90 -16.43
C HIS A 91 -21.98 21.57 -16.14
N PRO A 92 -22.80 22.46 -15.53
CA PRO A 92 -24.23 22.22 -15.35
C PRO A 92 -24.97 21.94 -16.67
N VAL A 93 -24.60 22.62 -17.77
CA VAL A 93 -25.19 22.40 -19.11
C VAL A 93 -24.93 20.96 -19.58
N ILE A 94 -23.68 20.51 -19.50
CA ILE A 94 -23.26 19.15 -19.90
C ILE A 94 -24.01 18.08 -19.08
N ILE A 95 -24.23 18.35 -17.78
CA ILE A 95 -24.97 17.48 -16.87
C ILE A 95 -26.47 17.46 -17.19
N GLN A 96 -27.09 18.63 -17.41
CA GLN A 96 -28.52 18.80 -17.72
C GLN A 96 -28.92 18.00 -18.97
N TYR A 97 -28.16 18.15 -20.06
CA TYR A 97 -28.41 17.44 -21.33
C TYR A 97 -27.88 15.99 -21.34
N LYS A 98 -27.40 15.48 -20.20
CA LYS A 98 -26.87 14.12 -19.98
C LYS A 98 -25.73 13.73 -20.93
N ILE A 99 -24.95 14.71 -21.40
CA ILE A 99 -23.94 14.53 -22.44
C ILE A 99 -22.81 13.60 -21.98
N GLY A 100 -22.38 13.68 -20.71
CA GLY A 100 -21.37 12.77 -20.16
C GLY A 100 -21.78 11.29 -20.25
N SER A 101 -23.05 10.97 -20.01
CA SER A 101 -23.55 9.59 -20.19
C SER A 101 -23.50 9.15 -21.65
N LEU A 102 -24.00 9.99 -22.56
CA LEU A 102 -24.01 9.71 -24.00
C LEU A 102 -22.58 9.53 -24.54
N CYS A 103 -21.64 10.36 -24.08
CA CYS A 103 -20.24 10.28 -24.45
C CYS A 103 -19.63 8.91 -24.12
N MET A 104 -19.92 8.36 -22.93
CA MET A 104 -19.50 7.00 -22.57
C MET A 104 -20.11 5.92 -23.47
N ASP A 105 -21.38 6.07 -23.87
CA ASP A 105 -22.05 5.13 -24.78
C ASP A 105 -21.43 5.17 -26.20
N VAL A 106 -21.05 6.37 -26.66
CA VAL A 106 -20.31 6.59 -27.92
C VAL A 106 -18.92 5.95 -27.86
N ILE A 107 -18.17 6.17 -26.76
CA ILE A 107 -16.86 5.55 -26.53
C ILE A 107 -16.97 4.02 -26.58
N ASP A 108 -17.83 3.42 -25.76
CA ASP A 108 -17.98 1.96 -25.63
C ASP A 108 -18.23 1.26 -26.98
N TYR A 109 -19.16 1.81 -27.77
CA TYR A 109 -19.45 1.30 -29.11
C TYR A 109 -18.29 1.51 -30.09
N GLU A 110 -17.60 2.65 -30.07
CA GLU A 110 -16.48 2.88 -30.97
C GLU A 110 -15.27 1.99 -30.60
N LEU A 111 -15.02 1.73 -29.32
CA LEU A 111 -14.07 0.68 -28.89
C LEU A 111 -14.45 -0.68 -29.50
N LYS A 112 -15.68 -1.16 -29.25
CA LYS A 112 -16.18 -2.44 -29.79
C LYS A 112 -16.17 -2.51 -31.32
N ARG A 113 -16.46 -1.40 -32.00
CA ARG A 113 -16.41 -1.27 -33.46
C ARG A 113 -14.97 -1.44 -33.96
N TYR A 114 -14.00 -0.84 -33.29
CA TYR A 114 -12.59 -0.98 -33.64
C TYR A 114 -12.14 -2.44 -33.50
N ASP A 115 -12.49 -3.10 -32.40
CA ASP A 115 -12.11 -4.49 -32.14
C ASP A 115 -12.69 -5.44 -33.20
N GLN A 116 -13.97 -5.28 -33.57
CA GLN A 116 -14.59 -6.03 -34.67
C GLN A 116 -13.91 -5.81 -36.03
N TRP A 117 -13.43 -4.59 -36.30
CA TRP A 117 -12.69 -4.30 -37.54
C TRP A 117 -11.26 -4.85 -37.49
N LYS A 118 -10.62 -4.83 -36.32
CA LYS A 118 -9.29 -5.41 -36.07
C LYS A 118 -9.32 -6.93 -36.23
N GLU A 119 -10.29 -7.63 -35.63
CA GLU A 119 -10.46 -9.09 -35.80
C GLU A 119 -10.64 -9.49 -37.27
N LYS A 120 -11.47 -8.75 -38.03
CA LYS A 120 -11.68 -8.97 -39.47
C LYS A 120 -10.41 -8.77 -40.31
N VAL A 121 -9.51 -7.87 -39.89
CA VAL A 121 -8.23 -7.61 -40.57
C VAL A 121 -7.11 -8.56 -40.12
N GLU A 122 -7.14 -9.03 -38.87
CA GLU A 122 -6.18 -10.00 -38.32
C GLU A 122 -6.52 -11.46 -38.66
N GLY A 123 -7.72 -11.74 -39.20
CA GLY A 123 -8.10 -13.06 -39.70
C GLY A 123 -8.32 -14.13 -38.63
N LYS A 124 -8.50 -13.74 -37.36
CA LYS A 124 -8.80 -14.67 -36.27
C LYS A 124 -10.20 -15.26 -36.46
N LYS A 125 -10.27 -16.50 -36.96
CA LYS A 125 -11.51 -17.29 -36.99
C LYS A 125 -12.08 -17.37 -35.57
N GLN A 126 -13.35 -17.00 -35.40
CA GLN A 126 -14.08 -17.29 -34.16
C GLN A 126 -14.05 -18.80 -33.91
N VAL A 127 -13.52 -19.21 -32.77
CA VAL A 127 -13.69 -20.57 -32.27
C VAL A 127 -15.10 -20.66 -31.69
N VAL A 128 -16.08 -20.89 -32.56
CA VAL A 128 -17.43 -21.23 -32.14
C VAL A 128 -17.38 -22.63 -31.52
N THR A 129 -17.43 -22.71 -30.19
CA THR A 129 -17.72 -23.96 -29.49
C THR A 129 -19.15 -24.40 -29.87
N PRO A 130 -19.34 -25.58 -30.49
CA PRO A 130 -20.67 -26.01 -30.88
C PRO A 130 -21.47 -26.38 -29.63
N ASP A 131 -22.67 -25.81 -29.53
CA ASP A 131 -23.62 -26.14 -28.47
C ASP A 131 -24.05 -27.62 -28.60
N LYS A 132 -24.04 -28.33 -27.48
CA LYS A 132 -24.35 -29.77 -27.46
C LYS A 132 -25.85 -29.95 -27.25
N ASN A 133 -26.63 -30.01 -28.33
CA ASN A 133 -27.87 -30.81 -28.41
C ASN A 133 -28.50 -30.81 -29.81
N GLU A 134 -28.05 -31.68 -30.71
CA GLU A 134 -28.92 -32.29 -31.75
C GLU A 134 -28.26 -33.56 -32.33
N PRO A 135 -29.02 -34.66 -32.59
CA PRO A 135 -28.45 -35.93 -33.06
C PRO A 135 -28.25 -35.97 -34.59
N PRO A 136 -27.24 -36.71 -35.10
CA PRO A 136 -26.86 -36.66 -36.50
C PRO A 136 -27.80 -37.45 -37.41
N LYS A 137 -28.20 -36.85 -38.54
CA LYS A 137 -28.86 -37.56 -39.66
C LYS A 137 -27.85 -37.97 -40.74
N SER A 138 -28.08 -39.14 -41.33
CA SER A 138 -27.10 -39.94 -42.06
C SER A 138 -26.88 -39.51 -43.52
N ARG A 139 -25.69 -39.87 -44.04
CA ARG A 139 -25.29 -39.71 -45.44
C ARG A 139 -26.09 -40.62 -46.38
N ILE A 140 -26.85 -40.05 -47.32
CA ILE A 140 -27.29 -40.72 -48.55
C ILE A 140 -27.17 -39.71 -49.72
N PRO A 141 -26.51 -40.04 -50.86
CA PRO A 141 -26.40 -39.13 -52.01
C PRO A 141 -27.68 -39.07 -52.87
N GLU A 142 -27.99 -37.89 -53.43
CA GLU A 142 -29.13 -37.65 -54.32
C GLU A 142 -29.03 -38.33 -55.71
N PRO A 143 -30.18 -38.69 -56.33
CA PRO A 143 -30.31 -38.88 -57.77
C PRO A 143 -30.90 -37.64 -58.48
N LYS A 144 -30.31 -37.26 -59.63
CA LYS A 144 -30.70 -36.11 -60.48
C LYS A 144 -31.94 -36.39 -61.36
N ARG A 145 -32.52 -35.29 -61.90
CA ARG A 145 -33.46 -35.14 -63.07
C ARG A 145 -34.96 -35.08 -62.69
N ARG A 146 -35.86 -34.35 -63.39
CA ARG A 146 -35.77 -33.44 -64.59
C ARG A 146 -36.95 -32.43 -64.56
N PRO A 147 -36.99 -31.37 -65.39
CA PRO A 147 -37.94 -30.25 -65.26
C PRO A 147 -39.16 -30.32 -66.20
N LYS A 148 -40.22 -29.53 -65.90
CA LYS A 148 -40.81 -28.46 -66.76
C LYS A 148 -42.25 -28.05 -66.40
N SER A 149 -42.56 -26.79 -66.75
CA SER A 149 -43.88 -26.24 -67.16
C SER A 149 -44.88 -25.87 -66.05
N GLY A 150 -45.42 -24.64 -66.13
CA GLY A 150 -46.33 -24.00 -65.17
C GLY A 150 -46.58 -22.56 -65.66
N THR A 151 -47.83 -22.10 -65.69
CA THR A 151 -48.30 -21.34 -66.88
C THR A 151 -49.24 -20.16 -66.58
N TRP A 152 -48.73 -18.93 -66.79
CA TRP A 152 -49.41 -17.70 -67.27
C TRP A 152 -50.48 -16.95 -66.43
N ALA A 153 -50.37 -15.60 -66.51
CA ALA A 153 -51.35 -14.49 -66.34
C ALA A 153 -50.73 -13.40 -65.43
N VAL A 154 -50.24 -12.23 -65.86
CA VAL A 154 -50.67 -11.18 -66.82
C VAL A 154 -51.86 -10.32 -66.34
N ALA A 155 -51.52 -9.16 -65.74
CA ALA A 155 -52.20 -7.84 -65.71
C ALA A 155 -51.49 -7.01 -64.61
N ASP A 156 -50.63 -6.03 -64.95
CA ASP A 156 -50.95 -4.59 -65.12
C ASP A 156 -51.27 -3.85 -63.80
N VAL A 157 -50.83 -2.61 -63.52
CA VAL A 157 -49.82 -1.73 -64.15
C VAL A 157 -49.35 -0.70 -63.09
N ASN A 158 -48.03 -0.43 -63.05
CA ASN A 158 -47.34 0.79 -62.61
C ASN A 158 -47.83 1.62 -61.38
N MET A 159 -46.99 1.67 -60.32
CA MET A 159 -46.64 2.94 -59.68
C MET A 159 -45.24 2.92 -59.03
N GLN A 160 -44.19 3.00 -59.87
CA GLN A 160 -42.82 3.30 -59.42
C GLN A 160 -42.43 4.72 -59.79
N LYS A 161 -42.17 5.59 -58.78
CA LYS A 161 -41.11 6.63 -58.77
C LYS A 161 -41.17 7.47 -57.49
N SER A 162 -40.30 7.17 -56.51
CA SER A 162 -39.68 8.13 -55.55
C SER A 162 -39.05 7.47 -54.30
N ARG A 163 -38.23 6.41 -54.46
CA ARG A 163 -37.36 5.91 -53.36
C ARG A 163 -36.23 5.00 -53.87
N SER A 164 -35.30 5.55 -54.65
CA SER A 164 -34.09 4.84 -55.08
C SER A 164 -32.91 5.80 -55.29
N LEU A 165 -32.43 6.37 -54.19
CA LEU A 165 -31.10 6.98 -54.04
C LEU A 165 -30.76 6.95 -52.53
N VAL A 166 -29.49 6.73 -52.19
CA VAL A 166 -28.97 6.60 -50.82
C VAL A 166 -29.39 5.31 -50.05
N SER A 167 -29.03 4.13 -50.59
CA SER A 167 -28.78 2.92 -49.77
C SER A 167 -27.78 1.96 -50.42
N SER A 168 -26.62 2.48 -50.86
CA SER A 168 -25.59 1.71 -51.61
C SER A 168 -24.42 1.19 -50.76
N TYR A 169 -24.55 1.19 -49.42
CA TYR A 169 -23.45 0.82 -48.51
C TYR A 169 -23.82 -0.21 -47.44
N HIS A 170 -25.06 -0.76 -47.43
CA HIS A 170 -25.51 -1.65 -46.36
C HIS A 170 -25.74 -3.12 -46.77
N GLU A 171 -26.11 -3.43 -48.02
CA GLU A 171 -26.58 -4.78 -48.39
C GLU A 171 -25.53 -5.75 -48.97
N ASP A 172 -24.40 -5.28 -49.50
CA ASP A 172 -23.41 -6.14 -50.21
C ASP A 172 -22.54 -7.04 -49.29
N LEU A 173 -23.00 -7.41 -48.10
CA LEU A 173 -22.21 -8.12 -47.08
C LEU A 173 -22.73 -9.52 -46.68
N CYS A 174 -23.64 -10.12 -47.45
CA CYS A 174 -24.14 -11.48 -47.20
C CYS A 174 -23.94 -12.50 -48.35
N SER A 175 -23.21 -12.17 -49.42
CA SER A 175 -22.87 -13.13 -50.47
C SER A 175 -21.48 -12.89 -51.08
N ALA A 176 -20.45 -13.44 -50.44
CA ALA A 176 -19.13 -13.60 -51.04
C ALA A 176 -18.55 -14.96 -50.65
N SER A 177 -18.37 -15.83 -51.64
CA SER A 177 -17.70 -17.12 -51.51
C SER A 177 -16.20 -16.95 -51.22
N ASP A 178 -15.61 -17.89 -50.49
CA ASP A 178 -14.20 -17.88 -50.06
C ASP A 178 -13.19 -17.80 -51.24
N GLU A 179 -12.71 -16.60 -51.56
CA GLU A 179 -11.35 -16.36 -52.10
C GLU A 179 -11.01 -14.85 -52.00
N PHE A 180 -10.33 -14.44 -50.93
CA PHE A 180 -9.91 -13.04 -50.74
C PHE A 180 -8.60 -12.74 -51.48
N SER A 181 -8.56 -11.64 -52.25
CA SER A 181 -7.34 -11.21 -52.93
C SER A 181 -6.43 -10.38 -52.02
N LYS A 182 -5.10 -10.39 -52.29
CA LYS A 182 -4.13 -9.53 -51.57
C LYS A 182 -4.44 -8.03 -51.69
N SER A 183 -5.15 -7.61 -52.74
CA SER A 183 -5.57 -6.22 -52.95
C SER A 183 -6.63 -5.79 -51.93
N ASP A 184 -7.56 -6.69 -51.58
CA ASP A 184 -8.65 -6.40 -50.65
C ASP A 184 -8.15 -6.31 -49.21
N GLU A 185 -7.17 -7.14 -48.84
CA GLU A 185 -6.51 -7.11 -47.54
C GLU A 185 -5.79 -5.78 -47.30
N GLU A 186 -5.06 -5.27 -48.29
CA GLU A 186 -4.46 -3.92 -48.24
C GLU A 186 -5.53 -2.83 -48.14
N GLN A 187 -6.62 -2.94 -48.90
CA GLN A 187 -7.69 -1.95 -48.87
C GLN A 187 -8.38 -1.91 -47.49
N MET A 188 -8.62 -3.08 -46.87
CA MET A 188 -9.15 -3.18 -45.51
C MET A 188 -8.18 -2.61 -44.46
N LYS A 189 -6.88 -2.89 -44.56
CA LYS A 189 -5.84 -2.29 -43.71
C LYS A 189 -5.81 -0.75 -43.81
N ARG A 190 -5.96 -0.20 -45.02
CA ARG A 190 -6.07 1.26 -45.26
C ARG A 190 -7.37 1.86 -44.66
N LYS A 191 -8.50 1.15 -44.77
CA LYS A 191 -9.78 1.53 -44.15
C LYS A 191 -9.68 1.54 -42.62
N LEU A 192 -9.14 0.48 -42.02
CA LEU A 192 -8.89 0.39 -40.56
C LEU A 192 -7.98 1.52 -40.06
N LYS A 193 -6.90 1.85 -40.78
CA LYS A 193 -6.00 2.95 -40.40
C LYS A 193 -6.70 4.31 -40.41
N THR A 194 -7.56 4.56 -41.42
CA THR A 194 -8.36 5.80 -41.50
C THR A 194 -9.41 5.86 -40.37
N LEU A 195 -10.04 4.72 -40.05
CA LEU A 195 -10.99 4.61 -38.94
C LEU A 195 -10.29 4.87 -37.60
N SER A 196 -9.13 4.25 -37.35
CA SER A 196 -8.30 4.48 -36.15
C SER A 196 -8.02 5.97 -35.94
N LYS A 197 -7.53 6.67 -36.98
CA LYS A 197 -7.20 8.10 -36.87
C LYS A 197 -8.41 8.99 -36.55
N ARG A 198 -9.58 8.71 -37.15
CA ARG A 198 -10.83 9.43 -36.85
C ARG A 198 -11.30 9.13 -35.42
N GLN A 199 -11.20 7.88 -35.01
CA GLN A 199 -11.58 7.42 -33.68
C GLN A 199 -10.67 7.94 -32.57
N GLU A 200 -9.36 7.97 -32.76
CA GLU A 200 -8.41 8.55 -31.79
C GLU A 200 -8.74 10.01 -31.51
N GLN A 201 -9.13 10.79 -32.53
CA GLN A 201 -9.56 12.17 -32.35
C GLN A 201 -10.89 12.27 -31.58
N LEU A 202 -11.87 11.40 -31.86
CA LEU A 202 -13.12 11.32 -31.09
C LEU A 202 -12.83 10.97 -29.63
N LEU A 203 -12.09 9.88 -29.37
CA LEU A 203 -11.73 9.40 -28.04
C LEU A 203 -10.96 10.46 -27.24
N ARG A 204 -10.00 11.16 -27.85
CA ARG A 204 -9.24 12.23 -27.19
C ARG A 204 -10.17 13.33 -26.68
N VAL A 205 -11.04 13.85 -27.53
CA VAL A 205 -12.00 14.90 -27.16
C VAL A 205 -13.01 14.40 -26.13
N ALA A 206 -13.53 13.18 -26.32
CA ALA A 206 -14.48 12.53 -25.44
C ALA A 206 -13.91 12.32 -24.02
N PHE A 207 -12.70 11.79 -23.90
CA PHE A 207 -12.04 11.58 -22.61
C PHE A 207 -11.62 12.90 -21.95
N TYR A 208 -11.18 13.93 -22.70
CA TYR A 208 -10.91 15.25 -22.12
C TYR A 208 -12.18 15.86 -21.53
N MET A 209 -13.30 15.81 -22.25
CA MET A 209 -14.58 16.31 -21.74
C MET A 209 -15.03 15.57 -20.47
N LEU A 210 -14.86 14.25 -20.44
CA LEU A 210 -15.19 13.43 -19.27
C LEU A 210 -14.25 13.72 -18.09
N LEU A 211 -12.95 13.89 -18.34
CA LEU A 211 -11.95 14.24 -17.31
C LEU A 211 -12.29 15.59 -16.66
N ASN A 212 -12.59 16.61 -17.46
CA ASN A 212 -12.94 17.94 -16.95
C ASN A 212 -14.18 17.90 -16.04
N ILE A 213 -15.27 17.25 -16.45
CA ILE A 213 -16.49 17.18 -15.63
C ILE A 213 -16.38 16.21 -14.45
N ALA A 214 -15.34 15.36 -14.40
CA ALA A 214 -15.04 14.48 -13.27
C ALA A 214 -14.43 15.24 -12.06
N ASP A 215 -14.16 16.54 -12.16
CA ASP A 215 -13.90 17.38 -10.98
C ASP A 215 -15.09 17.43 -10.01
N ASN A 216 -16.30 17.11 -10.49
CA ASN A 216 -17.45 16.89 -9.64
C ASN A 216 -17.56 15.40 -9.21
N ILE A 217 -17.36 15.13 -7.92
CA ILE A 217 -17.43 13.78 -7.32
C ILE A 217 -18.76 13.05 -7.67
N LYS A 218 -19.90 13.75 -7.74
CA LYS A 218 -21.20 13.16 -8.10
C LYS A 218 -21.29 12.76 -9.58
N VAL A 219 -20.44 13.34 -10.43
CA VAL A 219 -20.30 12.95 -11.83
C VAL A 219 -19.35 11.76 -11.92
N GLU A 220 -18.22 11.78 -11.20
CA GLU A 220 -17.29 10.65 -11.12
C GLU A 220 -17.98 9.37 -10.61
N GLU A 221 -18.81 9.45 -9.57
CA GLU A 221 -19.63 8.33 -9.07
C GLU A 221 -20.56 7.74 -10.15
N LYS A 222 -21.15 8.60 -11.01
CA LYS A 222 -21.98 8.17 -12.14
C LYS A 222 -21.14 7.54 -13.27
N MET A 223 -19.92 8.02 -13.48
CA MET A 223 -18.98 7.41 -14.43
C MET A 223 -18.50 6.04 -13.95
N HIS A 224 -18.23 5.89 -12.65
CA HIS A 224 -17.91 4.60 -12.03
C HIS A 224 -19.04 3.58 -12.26
N LYS A 225 -20.29 3.98 -12.03
CA LYS A 225 -21.49 3.14 -12.28
C LYS A 225 -21.69 2.74 -13.76
N LYS A 226 -21.05 3.44 -14.69
CA LYS A 226 -21.00 3.08 -16.13
C LYS A 226 -19.65 2.48 -16.57
N ASP A 227 -18.83 2.06 -15.59
CA ASP A 227 -17.52 1.43 -15.76
C ASP A 227 -16.52 2.20 -16.65
N ILE A 228 -16.35 3.49 -16.37
CA ILE A 228 -15.36 4.36 -17.04
C ILE A 228 -13.94 3.77 -17.04
N VAL A 229 -13.56 3.04 -15.98
CA VAL A 229 -12.26 2.38 -15.87
C VAL A 229 -12.07 1.34 -16.97
N ASN A 230 -13.12 0.59 -17.36
CA ASN A 230 -13.03 -0.34 -18.48
C ASN A 230 -12.80 0.38 -19.81
N LEU A 231 -13.52 1.49 -20.05
CA LEU A 231 -13.39 2.27 -21.27
C LEU A 231 -11.99 2.88 -21.43
N LEU A 232 -11.41 3.36 -20.32
CA LEU A 232 -10.05 3.88 -20.27
C LEU A 232 -9.01 2.76 -20.52
N ILE A 233 -9.10 1.63 -19.82
CA ILE A 233 -8.16 0.51 -19.99
C ILE A 233 -8.24 -0.09 -21.39
N GLY A 234 -9.44 -0.28 -21.94
CA GLY A 234 -9.63 -0.70 -23.33
C GLY A 234 -9.11 0.34 -24.35
N ALA A 235 -9.06 1.62 -23.98
CA ALA A 235 -8.46 2.64 -24.81
C ALA A 235 -6.92 2.65 -24.82
N MET A 236 -6.26 2.12 -23.77
CA MET A 236 -4.79 2.07 -23.64
C MET A 236 -4.10 1.17 -24.68
N GLU A 237 -4.81 0.25 -25.34
CA GLU A 237 -4.23 -0.64 -26.36
C GLU A 237 -3.80 0.09 -27.65
N ARG A 238 -4.16 1.37 -27.80
CA ARG A 238 -3.77 2.24 -28.91
C ARG A 238 -2.38 2.86 -28.68
N HIS A 239 -1.35 2.01 -28.67
CA HIS A 239 0.04 2.40 -28.39
C HIS A 239 0.66 3.43 -29.36
N SER A 240 0.00 3.74 -30.48
CA SER A 240 0.48 4.67 -31.51
C SER A 240 0.26 6.16 -31.21
N ASN A 241 -0.59 6.51 -30.23
CA ASN A 241 -0.99 7.90 -29.97
C ASN A 241 -0.62 8.33 -28.55
N ILE A 242 0.56 8.95 -28.41
CA ILE A 242 1.15 9.31 -27.11
C ILE A 242 0.27 10.32 -26.36
N ASP A 243 -0.27 11.33 -27.03
CA ASP A 243 -1.14 12.34 -26.40
C ASP A 243 -2.42 11.72 -25.81
N LEU A 244 -2.99 10.75 -26.53
CA LEU A 244 -4.16 9.99 -26.05
C LEU A 244 -3.79 9.09 -24.86
N LEU A 245 -2.61 8.46 -24.86
CA LEU A 245 -2.14 7.69 -23.70
C LEU A 245 -1.90 8.58 -22.48
N ILE A 246 -1.26 9.74 -22.64
CA ILE A 246 -1.04 10.72 -21.56
C ILE A 246 -2.39 11.11 -20.94
N LEU A 247 -3.39 11.42 -21.77
CA LEU A 247 -4.75 11.71 -21.31
C LEU A 247 -5.39 10.54 -20.54
N ILE A 248 -5.35 9.33 -21.09
CA ILE A 248 -5.97 8.15 -20.47
C ILE A 248 -5.31 7.84 -19.12
N VAL A 249 -3.98 7.84 -19.06
CA VAL A 249 -3.24 7.57 -17.81
C VAL A 249 -3.43 8.71 -16.81
N SER A 250 -3.55 9.98 -17.24
CA SER A 250 -3.89 11.11 -16.36
C SER A 250 -5.29 10.97 -15.76
N PHE A 251 -6.26 10.51 -16.55
CA PHE A 251 -7.61 10.29 -16.06
C PHE A 251 -7.65 9.10 -15.09
N LEU A 252 -6.99 7.98 -15.42
CA LEU A 252 -6.82 6.87 -14.48
C LEU A 252 -6.09 7.31 -13.19
N GLN A 253 -5.08 8.19 -13.27
CA GLN A 253 -4.42 8.77 -12.10
C GLN A 253 -5.42 9.51 -11.21
N LYS A 254 -6.25 10.40 -11.76
CA LYS A 254 -7.33 11.09 -11.00
C LYS A 254 -8.28 10.09 -10.34
N LEU A 255 -8.82 9.15 -11.11
CA LEU A 255 -9.77 8.14 -10.62
C LEU A 255 -9.18 7.24 -9.53
N SER A 256 -7.87 6.97 -9.56
CA SER A 256 -7.20 6.01 -8.65
C SER A 256 -7.17 6.43 -7.18
N ILE A 257 -7.54 7.68 -6.87
CA ILE A 257 -7.68 8.19 -5.50
C ILE A 257 -8.84 7.49 -4.78
N PHE A 258 -9.93 7.17 -5.49
CA PHE A 258 -11.08 6.46 -4.93
C PHE A 258 -10.88 4.95 -4.93
N VAL A 259 -11.21 4.30 -3.81
CA VAL A 259 -10.89 2.88 -3.58
C VAL A 259 -11.65 1.95 -4.54
N GLU A 260 -12.87 2.31 -4.93
CA GLU A 260 -13.72 1.58 -5.88
C GLU A 260 -13.13 1.59 -7.29
N ASN A 261 -12.64 2.75 -7.73
CA ASN A 261 -11.96 2.93 -9.01
C ASN A 261 -10.61 2.21 -9.02
N LYS A 262 -9.79 2.38 -7.97
CA LYS A 262 -8.53 1.65 -7.77
C LYS A 262 -8.74 0.12 -7.79
N ASN A 263 -9.79 -0.38 -7.13
CA ASN A 263 -10.14 -1.80 -7.12
C ASN A 263 -10.60 -2.29 -8.51
N SER A 264 -11.36 -1.48 -9.27
CA SER A 264 -11.74 -1.78 -10.66
C SER A 264 -10.52 -1.81 -11.60
N MET A 265 -9.53 -0.94 -11.39
CA MET A 265 -8.26 -0.97 -12.12
C MET A 265 -7.45 -2.24 -11.77
N ALA A 266 -7.41 -2.60 -10.49
CA ALA A 266 -6.71 -3.79 -10.01
C ALA A 266 -7.30 -5.09 -10.62
N SER A 267 -8.62 -5.23 -10.67
CA SER A 267 -9.29 -6.40 -11.26
C SER A 267 -9.07 -6.53 -12.77
N LYS A 268 -8.74 -5.42 -13.46
CA LYS A 268 -8.47 -5.34 -14.91
C LYS A 268 -6.99 -5.41 -15.27
N GLY A 269 -6.10 -5.71 -14.32
CA GLY A 269 -4.66 -5.88 -14.58
C GLY A 269 -3.96 -4.58 -15.00
N ILE A 270 -4.30 -3.46 -14.36
CA ILE A 270 -3.75 -2.14 -14.69
C ILE A 270 -2.21 -2.11 -14.69
N VAL A 271 -1.55 -2.83 -13.78
CA VAL A 271 -0.08 -2.81 -13.66
C VAL A 271 0.57 -3.44 -14.90
N GLU A 272 -0.01 -4.52 -15.42
CA GLU A 272 0.39 -5.14 -16.69
C GLU A 272 0.24 -4.19 -17.89
N LYS A 273 -0.78 -3.33 -17.89
CA LYS A 273 -1.03 -2.35 -18.95
C LYS A 273 -0.10 -1.12 -18.86
N LEU A 274 0.35 -0.76 -17.66
CA LEU A 274 1.28 0.35 -17.42
C LEU A 274 2.76 -0.04 -17.61
N ALA A 275 3.14 -1.29 -17.29
CA ALA A 275 4.53 -1.75 -17.33
C ALA A 275 5.28 -1.49 -18.67
N PRO A 276 4.65 -1.62 -19.87
CA PRO A 276 5.28 -1.29 -21.15
C PRO A 276 5.42 0.22 -21.40
N LEU A 277 4.57 1.06 -20.80
CA LEU A 277 4.61 2.52 -21.00
C LEU A 277 5.85 3.15 -20.34
N MET A 278 6.44 2.44 -19.37
CA MET A 278 7.71 2.80 -18.73
C MET A 278 8.92 2.77 -19.68
N ASP A 279 8.80 2.12 -20.85
CA ASP A 279 9.86 2.05 -21.87
C ASP A 279 9.68 3.13 -22.98
N SER A 280 8.76 4.07 -22.79
CA SER A 280 8.52 5.15 -23.74
C SER A 280 9.66 6.15 -23.78
N SER A 281 10.00 6.65 -24.97
CA SER A 281 10.90 7.79 -25.14
C SER A 281 10.28 9.14 -24.77
N ASN A 282 8.95 9.19 -24.52
CA ASN A 282 8.26 10.40 -24.10
C ASN A 282 8.24 10.50 -22.56
N ALA A 283 8.99 11.47 -22.02
CA ALA A 283 9.11 11.69 -20.58
C ALA A 283 7.79 12.07 -19.90
N ASP A 284 6.86 12.75 -20.59
CA ASP A 284 5.57 13.13 -20.00
C ASP A 284 4.67 11.90 -19.79
N LEU A 285 4.67 10.96 -20.73
CA LEU A 285 3.99 9.67 -20.58
C LEU A 285 4.60 8.85 -19.44
N VAL A 286 5.93 8.79 -19.34
CA VAL A 286 6.62 8.12 -18.21
C VAL A 286 6.26 8.79 -16.88
N ASN A 287 6.26 10.13 -16.81
CA ASN A 287 5.91 10.89 -15.61
C ASN A 287 4.48 10.60 -15.13
N VAL A 288 3.49 10.67 -16.03
CA VAL A 288 2.09 10.40 -15.69
C VAL A 288 1.88 8.91 -15.33
N THR A 289 2.60 8.00 -15.99
CA THR A 289 2.61 6.57 -15.64
C THR A 289 3.19 6.35 -14.24
N LEU A 290 4.30 7.02 -13.88
CA LEU A 290 4.87 6.98 -12.53
C LEU A 290 3.90 7.54 -11.48
N LYS A 291 3.18 8.63 -11.76
CA LYS A 291 2.17 9.18 -10.83
C LYS A 291 1.04 8.18 -10.56
N LEU A 292 0.51 7.53 -11.59
CA LEU A 292 -0.50 6.47 -11.41
C LEU A 292 0.09 5.26 -10.67
N LEU A 293 1.28 4.79 -11.04
CA LEU A 293 1.94 3.69 -10.33
C LEU A 293 2.15 4.03 -8.83
N PHE A 294 2.56 5.26 -8.52
CA PHE A 294 2.67 5.75 -7.14
C PHE A 294 1.33 5.66 -6.39
N ASN A 295 0.22 6.17 -6.94
CA ASN A 295 -1.10 6.01 -6.33
C ASN A 295 -1.48 4.53 -6.11
N LEU A 296 -1.08 3.64 -7.03
CA LEU A 296 -1.30 2.19 -6.88
C LEU A 296 -0.36 1.53 -5.86
N THR A 297 0.80 2.11 -5.53
CA THR A 297 1.73 1.52 -4.53
C THR A 297 1.19 1.55 -3.09
N PHE A 298 0.16 2.32 -2.76
CA PHE A 298 -0.48 2.23 -1.45
C PHE A 298 -1.11 0.85 -1.22
N ASP A 299 -1.49 0.12 -2.27
CA ASP A 299 -2.04 -1.24 -2.17
C ASP A 299 -0.95 -2.32 -2.19
N THR A 300 -0.85 -3.10 -1.10
CA THR A 300 0.13 -4.18 -0.93
C THR A 300 0.06 -5.25 -2.02
N LYS A 301 -1.12 -5.57 -2.56
CA LYS A 301 -1.28 -6.55 -3.65
C LYS A 301 -0.73 -5.99 -4.96
N LEU A 302 -0.91 -4.70 -5.21
CA LEU A 302 -0.38 -4.02 -6.40
C LEU A 302 1.14 -3.83 -6.31
N ARG A 303 1.71 -3.50 -5.15
CA ARG A 303 3.18 -3.53 -4.93
C ARG A 303 3.76 -4.89 -5.29
N ASN A 304 3.19 -5.97 -4.74
CA ASN A 304 3.59 -7.34 -5.06
C ASN A 304 3.50 -7.66 -6.57
N LYS A 305 2.51 -7.10 -7.27
CA LYS A 305 2.35 -7.27 -8.73
C LYS A 305 3.43 -6.52 -9.52
N MET A 306 3.78 -5.29 -9.13
CA MET A 306 4.87 -4.51 -9.75
C MET A 306 6.22 -5.23 -9.64
N ILE A 307 6.52 -5.82 -8.48
CA ILE A 307 7.73 -6.63 -8.26
C ILE A 307 7.73 -7.88 -9.15
N LYS A 308 6.62 -8.62 -9.24
CA LYS A 308 6.48 -9.80 -10.12
C LYS A 308 6.63 -9.48 -11.61
N LEU A 309 6.37 -8.24 -12.02
CA LEU A 309 6.56 -7.74 -13.40
C LEU A 309 7.96 -7.17 -13.64
N GLY A 310 8.87 -7.22 -12.66
CA GLY A 310 10.25 -6.75 -12.82
C GLY A 310 10.37 -5.22 -12.92
N LEU A 311 9.46 -4.45 -12.31
CA LEU A 311 9.52 -2.98 -12.38
C LEU A 311 10.55 -2.34 -11.45
N LEU A 312 11.02 -3.05 -10.41
CA LEU A 312 11.99 -2.51 -9.43
C LEU A 312 13.28 -1.99 -10.08
N PRO A 313 13.98 -2.72 -10.99
CA PRO A 313 15.14 -2.18 -11.70
C PRO A 313 14.87 -0.89 -12.48
N LYS A 314 13.67 -0.73 -13.07
CA LYS A 314 13.28 0.49 -13.77
C LYS A 314 13.12 1.66 -12.80
N PHE A 315 12.44 1.45 -11.67
CA PHE A 315 12.32 2.48 -10.63
C PHE A 315 13.68 2.91 -10.07
N ILE A 316 14.62 1.96 -9.90
CA ILE A 316 16.00 2.26 -9.53
C ILE A 316 16.69 3.10 -10.61
N GLN A 317 16.55 2.76 -11.90
CA GLN A 317 17.11 3.55 -13.01
C GLN A 317 16.61 5.00 -13.03
N PHE A 318 15.32 5.24 -12.72
CA PHE A 318 14.76 6.59 -12.64
C PHE A 318 15.25 7.42 -11.45
N THR A 319 16.02 6.86 -10.51
CA THR A 319 16.68 7.68 -9.47
C THR A 319 17.85 8.51 -10.03
N SER A 320 18.37 8.15 -11.21
CA SER A 320 19.41 8.92 -11.92
C SER A 320 18.85 9.88 -12.98
N ASP A 321 17.52 10.09 -13.02
CA ASP A 321 16.85 11.02 -13.94
C ASP A 321 16.23 12.18 -13.16
N ASP A 322 16.76 13.39 -13.33
CA ASP A 322 16.31 14.62 -12.65
C ASP A 322 14.79 14.90 -12.80
N LYS A 323 14.16 14.42 -13.88
CA LYS A 323 12.72 14.60 -14.11
C LYS A 323 11.85 13.62 -13.32
N HIS A 324 12.40 12.48 -12.94
CA HIS A 324 11.63 11.33 -12.43
C HIS A 324 12.06 10.89 -11.03
N ILE A 325 13.24 11.30 -10.56
CA ILE A 325 13.84 10.97 -9.26
C ILE A 325 12.84 11.11 -8.10
N ASN A 326 12.07 12.20 -8.02
CA ASN A 326 11.14 12.44 -6.91
C ASN A 326 10.00 11.40 -6.83
N LEU A 327 9.48 10.95 -7.98
CA LEU A 327 8.45 9.90 -8.01
C LEU A 327 9.07 8.51 -7.85
N ALA A 328 10.25 8.29 -8.43
CA ALA A 328 11.01 7.06 -8.26
C ALA A 328 11.33 6.79 -6.78
N MET A 329 11.88 7.78 -6.06
CA MET A 329 12.18 7.67 -4.62
C MET A 329 10.92 7.35 -3.80
N LYS A 330 9.79 8.02 -4.07
CA LYS A 330 8.51 7.76 -3.38
C LYS A 330 7.99 6.34 -3.62
N ILE A 331 8.09 5.84 -4.86
CA ILE A 331 7.74 4.44 -5.20
C ILE A 331 8.69 3.47 -4.49
N LEU A 332 10.00 3.71 -4.53
CA LEU A 332 11.01 2.86 -3.89
C LEU A 332 10.83 2.82 -2.37
N TYR A 333 10.44 3.91 -1.72
CA TYR A 333 10.07 3.96 -0.30
C TYR A 333 8.88 3.03 0.03
N HIS A 334 7.79 3.09 -0.74
CA HIS A 334 6.67 2.16 -0.56
C HIS A 334 7.03 0.70 -0.85
N LEU A 335 7.96 0.46 -1.79
CA LEU A 335 8.45 -0.88 -2.10
C LEU A 335 9.40 -1.42 -1.01
N SER A 336 10.19 -0.57 -0.34
CA SER A 336 11.11 -0.99 0.73
C SER A 336 10.40 -1.39 2.04
N MET A 337 9.10 -1.14 2.17
CA MET A 337 8.30 -1.64 3.29
C MET A 337 8.31 -3.19 3.36
N ASP A 338 8.35 -3.90 2.23
CA ASP A 338 8.37 -5.38 2.19
C ASP A 338 9.80 -5.93 2.33
N ASP A 339 10.09 -6.70 3.39
CA ASP A 339 11.42 -7.28 3.66
C ASP A 339 12.02 -8.06 2.49
N ARG A 340 11.18 -8.78 1.74
CA ARG A 340 11.62 -9.57 0.59
C ARG A 340 12.13 -8.66 -0.52
N VAL A 341 11.55 -7.46 -0.62
CA VAL A 341 11.96 -6.43 -1.57
C VAL A 341 13.20 -5.69 -1.06
N LYS A 342 13.33 -5.41 0.24
CA LYS A 342 14.57 -4.85 0.83
C LYS A 342 15.81 -5.65 0.40
N VAL A 343 15.73 -6.98 0.42
CA VAL A 343 16.82 -7.86 -0.08
C VAL A 343 17.11 -7.66 -1.57
N MET A 344 16.10 -7.39 -2.40
CA MET A 344 16.28 -7.16 -3.85
C MET A 344 17.07 -5.89 -4.15
N PHE A 345 16.95 -4.83 -3.34
CA PHE A 345 17.78 -3.61 -3.49
C PHE A 345 19.28 -3.90 -3.38
N THR A 346 19.68 -4.93 -2.62
CA THR A 346 21.09 -5.30 -2.39
C THR A 346 21.73 -6.10 -3.53
N GLN A 347 20.94 -6.47 -4.55
CA GLN A 347 21.39 -7.24 -5.71
C GLN A 347 22.17 -6.38 -6.73
N SER A 348 22.11 -5.04 -6.60
CA SER A 348 22.89 -4.07 -7.35
C SER A 348 23.53 -3.06 -6.38
N ASP A 349 24.32 -2.12 -6.91
CA ASP A 349 24.88 -1.00 -6.13
C ASP A 349 23.84 0.07 -5.76
N CYS A 350 22.54 -0.20 -5.90
CA CYS A 350 21.47 0.76 -5.59
C CYS A 350 21.56 1.31 -4.15
N VAL A 351 21.79 0.43 -3.15
CA VAL A 351 21.92 0.87 -1.75
C VAL A 351 23.09 1.84 -1.56
N LYS A 352 24.23 1.57 -2.21
CA LYS A 352 25.39 2.48 -2.17
C LYS A 352 25.06 3.82 -2.82
N LEU A 353 24.48 3.80 -4.02
CA LEU A 353 24.05 4.99 -4.75
C LEU A 353 23.10 5.86 -3.92
N LEU A 354 22.08 5.27 -3.29
CA LEU A 354 21.14 5.99 -2.42
C LEU A 354 21.85 6.59 -1.20
N THR A 355 22.81 5.88 -0.62
CA THR A 355 23.61 6.39 0.51
C THR A 355 24.52 7.54 0.07
N ASP A 356 25.19 7.40 -1.07
CA ASP A 356 26.08 8.43 -1.62
C ASP A 356 25.29 9.69 -2.02
N MET A 357 24.08 9.53 -2.59
CA MET A 357 23.14 10.62 -2.83
C MET A 357 22.69 11.30 -1.53
N LEU A 358 22.44 10.56 -0.45
CA LEU A 358 22.10 11.14 0.85
C LEU A 358 23.28 11.96 1.39
N LEU A 359 24.49 11.42 1.35
CA LEU A 359 25.70 12.10 1.82
C LEU A 359 25.99 13.38 1.05
N LEU A 360 25.78 13.42 -0.27
CA LEU A 360 25.95 14.63 -1.08
C LEU A 360 24.90 15.71 -0.78
N ASN A 361 23.65 15.32 -0.47
CA ASN A 361 22.52 16.25 -0.35
C ASN A 361 22.26 16.81 1.06
N VAL A 362 22.84 16.23 2.11
CA VAL A 362 22.67 16.72 3.51
C VAL A 362 23.25 18.12 3.75
N ASN A 363 24.08 18.64 2.85
CA ASN A 363 24.60 20.01 2.95
C ASN A 363 23.55 21.10 2.62
N GLY A 364 22.36 20.73 2.13
CA GLY A 364 21.24 21.67 1.95
C GLY A 364 20.48 21.92 3.26
N GLU A 365 20.33 23.19 3.65
CA GLU A 365 19.90 23.64 4.99
C GLU A 365 18.43 23.32 5.40
N SER A 366 17.74 22.39 4.73
CA SER A 366 16.30 22.12 4.92
C SER A 366 15.95 20.95 5.85
N ILE A 367 16.88 20.05 6.22
CA ILE A 367 16.54 18.81 6.97
C ILE A 367 16.36 19.05 8.49
N GLY A 368 16.31 20.30 8.95
CA GLY A 368 16.29 20.64 10.38
C GLY A 368 15.39 21.80 10.79
N ASN A 369 14.73 22.47 9.85
CA ASN A 369 13.85 23.61 10.14
C ASN A 369 12.50 23.43 9.46
N ASN A 370 11.43 23.61 10.25
CA ASN A 370 10.03 23.54 9.86
C ASN A 370 9.71 24.39 8.61
N SER A 371 9.87 23.82 7.42
CA SER A 371 9.27 24.31 6.19
C SER A 371 7.77 23.99 6.23
N SER A 372 7.01 24.90 6.83
CA SER A 372 5.55 24.86 6.93
C SER A 372 4.89 24.92 5.55
N GLY A 373 4.83 23.78 4.86
CA GLY A 373 4.30 23.68 3.50
C GLY A 373 4.34 22.27 2.91
N ASN A 374 3.47 21.38 3.40
CA ASN A 374 2.85 20.20 2.75
C ASN A 374 3.61 19.38 1.67
N SER A 375 4.93 19.33 1.66
CA SER A 375 5.67 18.36 0.86
C SER A 375 7.00 18.01 1.50
N ALA A 376 7.10 16.79 2.03
CA ALA A 376 8.39 16.19 2.38
C ALA A 376 9.37 16.32 1.21
N GLY A 377 10.57 16.82 1.50
CA GLY A 377 11.61 17.07 0.51
C GLY A 377 12.11 15.77 -0.13
N ALA A 378 12.74 15.88 -1.29
CA ALA A 378 13.36 14.74 -1.97
C ALA A 378 14.36 14.00 -1.05
N THR A 379 15.10 14.76 -0.24
CA THR A 379 16.05 14.24 0.75
C THR A 379 15.37 13.52 1.92
N ASP A 380 14.18 13.94 2.34
CA ASP A 380 13.44 13.31 3.45
C ASP A 380 12.91 11.94 3.02
N VAL A 381 12.38 11.84 1.80
CA VAL A 381 11.96 10.57 1.19
C VAL A 381 13.15 9.63 0.99
N LEU A 382 14.30 10.16 0.56
CA LEU A 382 15.55 9.38 0.45
C LEU A 382 16.03 8.89 1.83
N LEU A 383 16.01 9.73 2.85
CA LEU A 383 16.39 9.36 4.21
C LEU A 383 15.44 8.30 4.78
N ALA A 384 14.12 8.45 4.61
CA ALA A 384 13.13 7.45 5.00
C ALA A 384 13.30 6.12 4.25
N LEU A 385 13.63 6.15 2.95
CA LEU A 385 14.00 4.97 2.17
C LEU A 385 15.26 4.29 2.74
N CYS A 386 16.30 5.05 3.06
CA CYS A 386 17.50 4.50 3.68
C CYS A 386 17.24 3.92 5.07
N ILE A 387 16.42 4.57 5.91
CA ILE A 387 16.01 4.07 7.24
C ILE A 387 15.28 2.72 7.12
N ASN A 388 14.36 2.58 6.16
CA ASN A 388 13.67 1.32 5.86
C ASN A 388 14.65 0.23 5.39
N LEU A 389 15.55 0.57 4.48
CA LEU A 389 16.53 -0.38 3.91
C LEU A 389 17.56 -0.83 4.96
N ALA A 390 17.92 0.02 5.92
CA ALA A 390 18.88 -0.29 6.97
C ALA A 390 18.44 -1.43 7.91
N TRP A 391 17.16 -1.84 7.91
CA TRP A 391 16.71 -3.07 8.59
C TRP A 391 17.15 -4.37 7.90
N CYS A 392 17.60 -4.31 6.64
CA CYS A 392 18.19 -5.45 5.94
C CYS A 392 19.70 -5.49 6.17
N GLU A 393 20.21 -6.55 6.81
CA GLU A 393 21.63 -6.76 7.13
C GLU A 393 22.57 -6.46 5.95
N ARG A 394 22.28 -7.04 4.78
CA ARG A 394 23.12 -6.85 3.57
C ARG A 394 23.09 -5.41 3.05
N ALA A 395 21.98 -4.69 3.20
CA ALA A 395 21.91 -3.28 2.89
C ALA A 395 22.69 -2.46 3.93
N ALA A 396 22.55 -2.78 5.21
CA ALA A 396 23.26 -2.12 6.30
C ALA A 396 24.79 -2.23 6.17
N ILE A 397 25.30 -3.36 5.68
CA ILE A 397 26.73 -3.54 5.34
C ILE A 397 27.14 -2.65 4.17
N GLN A 398 26.30 -2.53 3.13
CA GLN A 398 26.57 -1.65 1.98
C GLN A 398 26.54 -0.16 2.37
N MET A 399 25.67 0.22 3.31
CA MET A 399 25.54 1.58 3.86
C MET A 399 26.68 1.97 4.81
N SER A 400 27.27 1.02 5.54
CA SER A 400 28.34 1.29 6.52
C SER A 400 29.75 1.26 5.91
N ALA A 401 29.94 0.48 4.85
CA ALA A 401 31.22 0.23 4.18
C ALA A 401 31.88 1.50 3.59
N GLU A 402 33.17 1.37 3.25
CA GLU A 402 33.95 2.39 2.51
C GLU A 402 34.03 3.76 3.23
N GLY A 403 33.81 3.79 4.55
CA GLY A 403 33.85 5.00 5.37
C GLY A 403 32.52 5.77 5.44
N ARG A 404 31.46 5.29 4.77
CA ARG A 404 30.13 5.93 4.78
C ARG A 404 29.56 6.08 6.20
N LEU A 405 29.76 5.11 7.08
CA LEU A 405 29.31 5.22 8.49
C LEU A 405 29.93 6.43 9.22
N ARG A 406 31.24 6.66 9.05
CA ARG A 406 31.94 7.80 9.67
C ARG A 406 31.36 9.12 9.21
N GLU A 407 31.06 9.22 7.92
CA GLU A 407 30.51 10.41 7.30
C GLU A 407 29.02 10.63 7.68
N LEU A 408 28.23 9.56 7.81
CA LEU A 408 26.87 9.60 8.35
C LEU A 408 26.86 10.13 9.80
N LEU A 409 27.71 9.59 10.66
CA LEU A 409 27.90 10.02 12.05
C LEU A 409 28.37 11.48 12.14
N ALA A 410 29.38 11.86 11.35
CA ALA A 410 29.89 13.22 11.31
C ALA A 410 28.80 14.24 10.95
N ARG A 411 27.93 13.91 9.98
CA ARG A 411 26.75 14.73 9.62
C ARG A 411 25.68 14.72 10.72
N ALA A 412 25.34 13.56 11.27
CA ALA A 412 24.35 13.42 12.33
C ALA A 412 24.72 14.30 13.55
N PHE A 413 25.98 14.26 14.00
CA PHE A 413 26.46 15.11 15.10
C PHE A 413 26.57 16.58 14.71
N ARG A 414 27.16 16.91 13.55
CA ARG A 414 27.34 18.30 13.09
C ARG A 414 26.02 19.08 13.01
N HIS A 415 24.96 18.41 12.56
CA HIS A 415 23.64 19.01 12.37
C HIS A 415 22.63 18.64 13.46
N ARG A 416 23.02 17.82 14.46
CA ARG A 416 22.13 17.23 15.49
C ARG A 416 20.85 16.62 14.89
N ASN A 417 21.00 15.95 13.75
CA ASN A 417 19.88 15.45 12.94
C ASN A 417 19.43 14.08 13.45
N HIS A 418 18.27 14.03 14.11
CA HIS A 418 17.73 12.80 14.70
C HIS A 418 17.37 11.74 13.66
N MET A 419 16.92 12.11 12.46
CA MET A 419 16.60 11.15 11.40
C MET A 419 17.85 10.48 10.81
N LEU A 420 18.96 11.21 10.68
CA LEU A 420 20.26 10.60 10.35
C LEU A 420 20.77 9.72 11.50
N MET A 421 20.55 10.12 12.76
CA MET A 421 20.91 9.29 13.90
C MET A 421 20.04 8.02 13.98
N LYS A 422 18.78 8.07 13.58
CA LYS A 422 17.87 6.92 13.44
C LYS A 422 18.34 5.93 12.38
N LEU A 423 18.81 6.43 11.22
CA LEU A 423 19.49 5.60 10.22
C LEU A 423 20.72 4.90 10.84
N VAL A 424 21.59 5.67 11.51
CA VAL A 424 22.78 5.15 12.18
C VAL A 424 22.44 4.10 13.26
N ARG A 425 21.36 4.31 14.03
CA ARG A 425 20.84 3.34 15.00
C ARG A 425 20.46 2.03 14.32
N ASN A 426 19.69 2.07 13.24
CA ASN A 426 19.32 0.87 12.47
C ASN A 426 20.57 0.15 11.93
N LEU A 427 21.61 0.89 11.51
CA LEU A 427 22.89 0.31 11.09
C LEU A 427 23.64 -0.39 12.24
N SER A 428 23.53 0.12 13.48
CA SER A 428 24.16 -0.48 14.67
C SER A 428 23.48 -1.74 15.20
N HIS A 429 22.24 -2.02 14.78
CA HIS A 429 21.51 -3.24 15.17
C HIS A 429 22.13 -4.51 14.56
N HIS A 430 22.93 -4.39 13.49
CA HIS A 430 23.53 -5.55 12.82
C HIS A 430 24.91 -5.86 13.40
N SER A 431 25.09 -7.09 13.90
CA SER A 431 26.34 -7.59 14.49
C SER A 431 27.60 -7.30 13.67
N ASN A 432 27.49 -7.38 12.35
CA ASN A 432 28.61 -7.20 11.42
C ASN A 432 29.04 -5.73 11.30
N ASN A 433 28.14 -4.79 11.59
CA ASN A 433 28.42 -3.36 11.59
C ASN A 433 28.95 -2.87 12.93
N VAL A 434 28.57 -3.49 14.05
CA VAL A 434 28.96 -3.04 15.41
C VAL A 434 30.47 -2.78 15.59
N PRO A 435 31.41 -3.59 15.06
CA PRO A 435 32.85 -3.30 15.15
C PRO A 435 33.26 -1.96 14.54
N LEU A 436 32.51 -1.44 13.56
CA LEU A 436 32.76 -0.14 12.93
C LEU A 436 32.39 1.05 13.85
N PHE A 437 31.59 0.82 14.89
CA PHE A 437 31.15 1.84 15.83
C PHE A 437 32.14 2.10 16.98
N VAL A 438 33.12 1.21 17.20
CA VAL A 438 33.99 1.23 18.39
C VAL A 438 34.73 2.56 18.57
N GLU A 439 35.17 3.21 17.47
CA GLU A 439 35.86 4.51 17.55
C GLU A 439 34.93 5.69 17.95
N PHE A 440 33.60 5.54 17.79
CA PHE A 440 32.62 6.59 18.04
C PHE A 440 31.86 6.46 19.36
N VAL A 441 32.09 5.38 20.12
CA VAL A 441 31.42 5.11 21.41
C VAL A 441 31.49 6.31 22.35
N GLY A 442 32.64 6.98 22.39
CA GLY A 442 32.86 8.15 23.24
C GLY A 442 32.07 9.38 22.81
N ASP A 443 31.90 9.61 21.51
CA ASP A 443 31.13 10.74 20.97
C ASP A 443 29.62 10.50 21.19
N ILE A 444 29.15 9.28 20.96
CA ILE A 444 27.75 8.86 21.19
C ILE A 444 27.41 8.95 22.69
N ALA A 445 28.25 8.40 23.57
CA ALA A 445 28.04 8.46 25.01
C ALA A 445 28.06 9.91 25.54
N GLY A 446 28.98 10.75 25.05
CA GLY A 446 29.01 12.18 25.36
C GLY A 446 27.73 12.90 24.92
N ALA A 447 27.22 12.62 23.71
CA ALA A 447 26.00 13.23 23.21
C ALA A 447 24.75 12.89 24.04
N VAL A 448 24.67 11.67 24.59
CA VAL A 448 23.60 11.28 25.54
C VAL A 448 23.66 12.11 26.82
N THR A 449 24.86 12.41 27.33
CA THR A 449 25.02 13.04 28.66
C THR A 449 25.16 14.56 28.65
N ASN A 450 25.54 15.17 27.54
CA ASN A 450 25.83 16.61 27.46
C ASN A 450 24.59 17.50 27.64
N GLY A 451 23.37 16.96 27.54
CA GLY A 451 22.11 17.68 27.84
C GLY A 451 21.71 18.79 26.84
N ASP A 452 22.60 19.20 25.94
CA ASP A 452 22.36 20.22 24.93
C ASP A 452 21.58 19.74 23.68
N ALA A 453 21.30 18.44 23.56
CA ALA A 453 20.62 17.83 22.42
C ALA A 453 19.09 17.84 22.60
N SER A 454 18.34 17.68 21.50
CA SER A 454 16.89 17.45 21.59
C SER A 454 16.60 16.04 22.14
N GLU A 455 15.39 15.82 22.67
CA GLU A 455 15.03 14.50 23.22
C GLU A 455 15.03 13.43 22.12
N GLU A 456 14.60 13.76 20.89
CA GLU A 456 14.61 12.85 19.73
C GLU A 456 16.04 12.46 19.34
N PHE A 457 16.98 13.40 19.31
CA PHE A 457 18.39 13.07 19.02
C PHE A 457 19.00 12.24 20.14
N THR A 458 18.64 12.53 21.41
CA THR A 458 19.11 11.78 22.58
C THR A 458 18.58 10.34 22.58
N ILE A 459 17.32 10.10 22.19
CA ILE A 459 16.73 8.76 22.03
C ILE A 459 17.57 7.95 21.04
N GLU A 460 17.85 8.48 19.85
CA GLU A 460 18.56 7.72 18.83
C GLU A 460 20.05 7.53 19.16
N CYS A 461 20.69 8.48 19.85
CA CYS A 461 22.03 8.29 20.43
C CYS A 461 22.05 7.19 21.51
N LEU A 462 21.08 7.20 22.44
CA LEU A 462 21.00 6.20 23.52
C LEU A 462 20.72 4.81 22.95
N GLY A 463 19.78 4.67 22.01
CA GLY A 463 19.52 3.41 21.32
C GLY A 463 20.70 2.90 20.50
N THR A 464 21.45 3.79 19.86
CA THR A 464 22.70 3.41 19.16
C THR A 464 23.74 2.91 20.17
N LEU A 465 23.92 3.60 21.29
CA LEU A 465 24.83 3.19 22.36
C LEU A 465 24.45 1.83 22.96
N ASN A 466 23.15 1.61 23.21
CA ASN A 466 22.60 0.36 23.73
C ASN A 466 22.96 -0.84 22.83
N ASN A 467 22.79 -0.71 21.51
CA ASN A 467 23.15 -1.75 20.54
C ASN A 467 24.65 -2.08 20.57
N ILE A 468 25.50 -1.06 20.68
CA ILE A 468 26.96 -1.22 20.71
C ILE A 468 27.41 -1.88 22.02
N LEU A 469 26.93 -1.43 23.18
CA LEU A 469 27.35 -1.93 24.50
C LEU A 469 26.78 -3.32 24.84
N SER A 470 25.68 -3.73 24.21
CA SER A 470 25.10 -5.07 24.36
C SER A 470 25.83 -6.15 23.55
N SER A 471 26.74 -5.76 22.66
CA SER A 471 27.41 -6.65 21.71
C SER A 471 28.80 -7.07 22.20
N ASN A 472 29.20 -8.31 21.94
CA ASN A 472 30.53 -8.80 22.30
C ASN A 472 31.62 -8.28 21.33
N ASN A 473 32.08 -7.04 21.56
CA ASN A 473 32.98 -6.28 20.68
C ASN A 473 34.27 -5.78 21.38
N ASN A 474 34.63 -6.40 22.51
CA ASN A 474 35.77 -6.04 23.37
C ASN A 474 35.72 -4.63 24.00
N ILE A 475 34.55 -3.99 24.08
CA ILE A 475 34.36 -2.77 24.89
C ILE A 475 34.19 -3.17 26.37
N ASP A 476 34.92 -2.51 27.28
CA ASP A 476 34.60 -2.53 28.71
C ASP A 476 33.42 -1.57 28.95
N THR A 477 32.21 -2.14 28.98
CA THR A 477 30.96 -1.39 29.13
C THR A 477 30.94 -0.58 30.42
N TYR A 478 31.38 -1.14 31.54
CA TYR A 478 31.52 -0.40 32.80
C TYR A 478 32.48 0.79 32.70
N ALA A 479 33.61 0.67 32.01
CA ALA A 479 34.54 1.79 31.80
C ALA A 479 33.90 2.94 31.00
N VAL A 480 33.03 2.64 30.03
CA VAL A 480 32.24 3.67 29.32
C VAL A 480 31.21 4.30 30.26
N VAL A 481 30.47 3.48 31.02
CA VAL A 481 29.46 3.92 32.00
C VAL A 481 30.05 4.87 33.05
N GLU A 482 31.24 4.56 33.57
CA GLU A 482 31.94 5.37 34.57
C GLU A 482 32.51 6.65 33.94
N ARG A 483 33.23 6.54 32.80
CA ARG A 483 33.88 7.68 32.14
C ARG A 483 32.90 8.76 31.67
N TYR A 484 31.73 8.35 31.17
CA TYR A 484 30.71 9.28 30.66
C TYR A 484 29.61 9.58 31.67
N ASN A 485 29.67 9.02 32.89
CA ASN A 485 28.67 9.24 33.93
C ASN A 485 27.23 8.88 33.46
N LEU A 486 27.09 7.70 32.83
CA LEU A 486 25.80 7.26 32.27
C LEU A 486 24.76 6.95 33.34
N ILE A 487 25.17 6.50 34.55
CA ILE A 487 24.23 6.09 35.60
C ILE A 487 23.31 7.24 36.05
N PRO A 488 23.79 8.45 36.42
CA PRO A 488 22.88 9.56 36.77
C PRO A 488 22.04 10.05 35.59
N CYS A 489 22.53 9.95 34.35
CA CYS A 489 21.75 10.30 33.16
C CYS A 489 20.54 9.37 33.00
N ILE A 490 20.78 8.05 33.04
CA ILE A 490 19.72 7.03 32.95
C ILE A 490 18.77 7.13 34.15
N MET A 491 19.26 7.31 35.37
CA MET A 491 18.38 7.51 36.53
C MET A 491 17.50 8.76 36.41
N LYS A 492 18.00 9.85 35.81
CA LYS A 492 17.21 11.05 35.49
C LYS A 492 16.18 10.79 34.38
N ILE A 493 16.36 9.78 33.53
CA ILE A 493 15.36 9.37 32.52
C ILE A 493 14.31 8.44 33.14
N LEU A 494 14.72 7.56 34.05
CA LEU A 494 13.85 6.60 34.74
C LEU A 494 13.02 7.19 35.89
N ASP A 495 13.26 8.45 36.26
CA ASP A 495 12.54 9.15 37.32
C ASP A 495 11.06 9.36 36.96
N PRO A 496 10.10 8.71 37.66
CA PRO A 496 8.67 8.84 37.35
C PRO A 496 8.11 10.24 37.64
N GLU A 497 8.79 11.05 38.46
CA GLU A 497 8.39 12.45 38.73
C GLU A 497 8.79 13.39 37.57
N ARG A 498 9.73 12.97 36.73
CA ARG A 498 10.11 13.70 35.52
C ARG A 498 9.14 13.37 34.39
N CYS A 499 8.36 14.35 33.95
CA CYS A 499 7.51 14.29 32.77
C CYS A 499 8.31 14.26 31.44
N ALA A 500 9.22 13.31 31.26
CA ALA A 500 9.95 13.07 30.03
C ALA A 500 9.05 12.39 28.96
N ALA A 501 9.42 12.51 27.68
CA ALA A 501 8.70 11.84 26.60
C ALA A 501 8.63 10.32 26.80
N ALA A 502 7.48 9.72 26.46
CA ALA A 502 7.21 8.29 26.64
C ALA A 502 8.26 7.37 25.99
N GLU A 503 8.78 7.79 24.82
CA GLU A 503 9.81 7.11 24.04
C GLU A 503 11.19 7.20 24.71
N LEU A 504 11.54 8.37 25.30
CA LEU A 504 12.79 8.55 26.03
C LEU A 504 12.81 7.71 27.32
N VAL A 505 11.69 7.63 28.04
CA VAL A 505 11.57 6.78 29.22
C VAL A 505 11.71 5.29 28.85
N LEU A 506 11.10 4.86 27.74
CA LEU A 506 11.26 3.50 27.21
C LEU A 506 12.73 3.20 26.87
N GLU A 507 13.41 4.10 26.16
CA GLU A 507 14.82 3.94 25.81
C GLU A 507 15.73 3.91 27.07
N GLY A 508 15.36 4.64 28.13
CA GLY A 508 16.02 4.55 29.43
C GLY A 508 15.85 3.19 30.11
N VAL A 509 14.69 2.54 29.97
CA VAL A 509 14.46 1.17 30.45
C VAL A 509 15.28 0.16 29.65
N VAL A 510 15.31 0.31 28.32
CA VAL A 510 16.16 -0.52 27.43
C VAL A 510 17.64 -0.37 27.82
N ALA A 511 18.11 0.86 28.05
CA ALA A 511 19.48 1.13 28.49
C ALA A 511 19.79 0.49 29.85
N ALA A 512 18.88 0.58 30.81
CA ALA A 512 19.05 -0.06 32.11
C ALA A 512 19.14 -1.59 32.00
N GLY A 513 18.36 -2.22 31.13
CA GLY A 513 18.44 -3.65 30.83
C GLY A 513 19.75 -4.04 30.14
N ALA A 514 20.13 -3.32 29.08
CA ALA A 514 21.37 -3.52 28.33
C ALA A 514 22.61 -3.45 29.25
N LEU A 515 22.75 -2.36 29.99
CA LEU A 515 23.85 -2.17 30.94
C LEU A 515 23.83 -3.19 32.09
N SER A 516 22.65 -3.68 32.49
CA SER A 516 22.55 -4.75 33.50
C SER A 516 23.04 -6.12 33.02
N GLY A 517 23.43 -6.26 31.75
CA GLY A 517 24.15 -7.44 31.27
C GLY A 517 25.53 -7.63 31.92
N GLU A 518 26.20 -6.54 32.34
CA GLU A 518 27.49 -6.61 33.03
C GLU A 518 27.32 -6.41 34.55
N GLU A 519 27.90 -7.30 35.37
CA GLU A 519 27.73 -7.31 36.84
C GLU A 519 28.08 -5.95 37.50
N ARG A 520 29.16 -5.30 37.06
CA ARG A 520 29.61 -4.01 37.66
C ARG A 520 28.63 -2.88 37.36
N ALA A 521 28.12 -2.83 36.13
CA ALA A 521 27.16 -1.81 35.69
C ALA A 521 25.78 -2.07 36.32
N ALA A 522 25.32 -3.33 36.38
CA ALA A 522 24.16 -3.75 37.15
C ALA A 522 24.26 -3.30 38.63
N ALA A 523 25.40 -3.54 39.29
CA ALA A 523 25.65 -3.12 40.66
C ALA A 523 25.74 -1.59 40.85
N ALA A 524 26.09 -0.82 39.80
CA ALA A 524 26.05 0.64 39.82
C ALA A 524 24.62 1.18 39.69
N LEU A 525 23.84 0.67 38.72
CA LEU A 525 22.40 0.96 38.56
C LEU A 525 21.62 0.65 39.84
N LEU A 526 21.88 -0.51 40.45
CA LEU A 526 21.24 -0.95 41.68
C LEU A 526 21.49 -0.01 42.86
N ARG A 527 22.74 0.43 43.04
CA ARG A 527 23.13 1.43 44.06
C ARG A 527 22.48 2.79 43.82
N ALA A 528 22.24 3.16 42.57
CA ALA A 528 21.57 4.40 42.20
C ALA A 528 20.03 4.32 42.30
N GLY A 529 19.46 3.14 42.60
CA GLY A 529 18.02 2.95 42.83
C GLY A 529 17.23 2.43 41.63
N ALA A 530 17.89 2.02 40.54
CA ALA A 530 17.24 1.63 39.28
C ALA A 530 16.14 0.57 39.47
N ALA A 531 16.34 -0.44 40.31
CA ALA A 531 15.35 -1.49 40.55
C ALA A 531 14.00 -0.95 41.08
N ARG A 532 14.01 0.12 41.88
CA ARG A 532 12.78 0.77 42.37
C ARG A 532 12.14 1.66 41.30
N ALA A 533 12.96 2.37 40.52
CA ALA A 533 12.47 3.18 39.41
C ALA A 533 11.78 2.30 38.35
N LEU A 534 12.39 1.18 37.96
CA LEU A 534 11.82 0.19 37.04
C LEU A 534 10.47 -0.37 37.54
N VAL A 535 10.35 -0.72 38.83
CA VAL A 535 9.06 -1.16 39.40
C VAL A 535 8.01 -0.04 39.40
N ALA A 536 8.41 1.19 39.71
CA ALA A 536 7.49 2.34 39.69
C ALA A 536 7.00 2.68 38.27
N LEU A 537 7.88 2.59 37.27
CA LEU A 537 7.55 2.76 35.86
C LEU A 537 6.65 1.63 35.33
N LEU A 538 6.96 0.37 35.66
CA LEU A 538 6.12 -0.77 35.32
C LEU A 538 4.69 -0.55 35.81
N ARG A 539 4.51 -0.14 37.08
CA ARG A 539 3.20 0.19 37.67
C ARG A 539 2.51 1.36 36.97
N LEU A 540 3.26 2.39 36.53
CA LEU A 540 2.70 3.56 35.85
C LEU A 540 2.28 3.27 34.39
N ARG A 541 2.89 2.27 33.74
CA ARG A 541 2.79 1.99 32.30
C ARG A 541 2.34 0.56 31.98
N GLN A 542 1.54 -0.05 32.85
CA GLN A 542 1.03 -1.43 32.68
C GLN A 542 0.19 -1.66 31.40
N ALA A 543 -0.33 -0.60 30.77
CA ALA A 543 -1.11 -0.69 29.54
C ALA A 543 -0.26 -0.60 28.24
N ASP A 544 1.07 -0.56 28.37
CA ASP A 544 2.04 -0.39 27.30
C ASP A 544 2.91 -1.66 27.21
N ASP A 545 2.50 -2.61 26.37
CA ASP A 545 3.11 -3.93 26.22
C ASP A 545 4.64 -3.86 25.99
N ASP A 546 5.11 -2.93 25.17
CA ASP A 546 6.54 -2.75 24.88
C ASP A 546 7.29 -2.27 26.13
N HIS A 547 6.71 -1.33 26.87
CA HIS A 547 7.27 -0.86 28.14
C HIS A 547 7.29 -1.95 29.22
N VAL A 548 6.23 -2.75 29.31
CA VAL A 548 6.18 -3.92 30.21
C VAL A 548 7.27 -4.92 29.82
N LEU A 549 7.35 -5.32 28.55
CA LEU A 549 8.31 -6.31 28.08
C LEU A 549 9.76 -5.86 28.31
N HIS A 550 10.10 -4.62 27.96
CA HIS A 550 11.45 -4.10 28.19
C HIS A 550 11.80 -3.95 29.68
N THR A 551 10.82 -3.67 30.54
CA THR A 551 11.05 -3.66 32.00
C THR A 551 11.27 -5.06 32.55
N VAL A 552 10.51 -6.06 32.09
CA VAL A 552 10.72 -7.47 32.43
C VAL A 552 12.08 -7.97 31.91
N PHE A 553 12.51 -7.55 30.72
CA PHE A 553 13.87 -7.82 30.23
C PHE A 553 14.94 -7.20 31.15
N ALA A 554 14.76 -5.97 31.61
CA ALA A 554 15.69 -5.36 32.57
C ALA A 554 15.74 -6.14 33.90
N PHE A 555 14.60 -6.64 34.39
CA PHE A 555 14.57 -7.56 35.54
C PHE A 555 15.30 -8.88 35.25
N ARG A 556 15.12 -9.49 34.07
CA ARG A 556 15.84 -10.71 33.68
C ARG A 556 17.36 -10.52 33.73
N GLN A 557 17.84 -9.38 33.24
CA GLN A 557 19.27 -9.05 33.25
C GLN A 557 19.79 -8.86 34.69
N LEU A 558 19.05 -8.15 35.55
CA LEU A 558 19.39 -8.04 36.99
C LEU A 558 19.36 -9.40 37.72
N LEU A 559 18.39 -10.26 37.41
CA LEU A 559 18.27 -11.61 37.99
C LEU A 559 19.42 -12.54 37.60
N SER A 560 20.17 -12.25 36.53
CA SER A 560 21.34 -13.05 36.13
C SER A 560 22.52 -12.92 37.11
N HIS A 561 22.59 -11.84 37.92
CA HIS A 561 23.67 -11.58 38.87
C HIS A 561 23.21 -11.84 40.31
N PRO A 562 23.83 -12.76 41.08
CA PRO A 562 23.30 -13.19 42.39
C PRO A 562 23.01 -12.04 43.39
N ARG A 563 23.85 -11.00 43.42
CA ARG A 563 23.67 -9.84 44.31
C ARG A 563 22.53 -8.91 43.88
N ALA A 564 22.33 -8.75 42.57
CA ALA A 564 21.24 -7.93 42.05
C ALA A 564 19.91 -8.70 42.11
N ALA A 565 19.94 -10.01 41.91
CA ALA A 565 18.81 -10.91 42.12
C ALA A 565 18.28 -10.85 43.57
N ASP A 566 19.15 -11.01 44.57
CA ASP A 566 18.74 -10.88 45.98
C ASP A 566 18.12 -9.51 46.28
N TYR A 567 18.74 -8.41 45.82
CA TYR A 567 18.15 -7.09 46.02
C TYR A 567 16.77 -6.97 45.34
N LEU A 568 16.64 -7.38 44.08
CA LEU A 568 15.40 -7.25 43.33
C LEU A 568 14.27 -8.03 44.00
N VAL A 569 14.55 -9.26 44.43
CA VAL A 569 13.57 -10.17 45.05
C VAL A 569 13.25 -9.82 46.50
N SER A 570 14.24 -9.39 47.28
CA SER A 570 14.13 -9.15 48.73
C SER A 570 13.83 -7.68 49.10
N ARG A 571 13.98 -6.72 48.16
CA ARG A 571 13.84 -5.27 48.41
C ARG A 571 12.86 -4.54 47.49
N THR A 572 12.17 -5.24 46.60
CA THR A 572 11.17 -4.65 45.69
C THR A 572 9.95 -5.56 45.51
N GLU A 573 8.88 -5.01 44.92
CA GLU A 573 7.66 -5.73 44.56
C GLU A 573 7.77 -6.50 43.23
N ALA A 574 8.92 -6.47 42.53
CA ALA A 574 9.08 -7.07 41.21
C ALA A 574 8.61 -8.55 41.10
N PRO A 575 8.84 -9.44 42.08
CA PRO A 575 8.32 -10.80 42.03
C PRO A 575 6.78 -10.89 42.00
N ALA A 576 6.06 -9.95 42.61
CA ALA A 576 4.59 -9.92 42.56
C ALA A 576 4.11 -9.55 41.15
N TYR A 577 4.62 -8.46 40.57
CA TYR A 577 4.26 -8.06 39.21
C TYR A 577 4.63 -9.14 38.17
N LEU A 578 5.75 -9.84 38.35
CA LEU A 578 6.13 -10.96 37.46
C LEU A 578 5.16 -12.15 37.56
N ILE A 579 4.56 -12.40 38.73
CA ILE A 579 3.52 -13.43 38.91
C ILE A 579 2.22 -12.99 38.22
N ASP A 580 1.82 -11.72 38.36
CA ASP A 580 0.61 -11.19 37.71
C ASP A 580 0.72 -11.26 36.17
N LEU A 581 1.89 -10.90 35.62
CA LEU A 581 2.20 -10.94 34.18
C LEU A 581 2.34 -12.37 33.60
N MET A 582 2.34 -13.42 34.43
CA MET A 582 2.34 -14.81 33.96
C MET A 582 1.09 -15.17 33.14
N GLN A 583 -0.03 -14.47 33.39
CA GLN A 583 -1.28 -14.62 32.63
C GLN A 583 -1.50 -13.50 31.59
N ASP A 584 -0.48 -12.69 31.29
CA ASP A 584 -0.61 -11.56 30.37
C ASP A 584 -1.10 -11.99 28.97
N LYS A 585 -1.77 -11.10 28.22
CA LYS A 585 -2.29 -11.42 26.88
C LYS A 585 -1.16 -11.64 25.86
N ASN A 586 -0.06 -10.91 25.99
CA ASN A 586 1.09 -10.95 25.09
C ASN A 586 1.97 -12.19 25.35
N SER A 587 2.24 -12.98 24.30
CA SER A 587 3.03 -14.21 24.44
C SER A 587 4.48 -13.97 24.82
N GLU A 588 5.07 -12.84 24.42
CA GLU A 588 6.49 -12.57 24.68
C GLU A 588 6.69 -12.05 26.10
N ILE A 589 5.73 -11.27 26.63
CA ILE A 589 5.69 -10.90 28.05
C ILE A 589 5.59 -12.17 28.90
N ARG A 590 4.66 -13.09 28.61
CA ARG A 590 4.55 -14.36 29.34
C ARG A 590 5.85 -15.16 29.34
N LYS A 591 6.49 -15.34 28.17
CA LYS A 591 7.78 -16.07 28.07
C LYS A 591 8.89 -15.40 28.89
N MET A 592 9.04 -14.07 28.79
CA MET A 592 10.09 -13.34 29.50
C MET A 592 9.83 -13.33 31.01
N CYS A 593 8.57 -13.25 31.44
CA CYS A 593 8.18 -13.37 32.85
C CYS A 593 8.45 -14.78 33.38
N ASP A 594 8.05 -15.83 32.66
CA ASP A 594 8.26 -17.22 33.07
C ASP A 594 9.76 -17.54 33.24
N ASN A 595 10.60 -17.04 32.31
CA ASN A 595 12.06 -17.03 32.43
C ASN A 595 12.56 -16.34 33.72
N CYS A 596 11.97 -15.21 34.13
CA CYS A 596 12.34 -14.53 35.38
C CYS A 596 11.90 -15.35 36.61
N LEU A 597 10.67 -15.86 36.60
CA LEU A 597 10.10 -16.67 37.67
C LEU A 597 10.87 -17.98 37.88
N ASP A 598 11.39 -18.59 36.82
CA ASP A 598 12.26 -19.76 36.92
C ASP A 598 13.54 -19.49 37.70
N ILE A 599 14.24 -18.36 37.44
CA ILE A 599 15.41 -17.97 38.24
C ILE A 599 15.00 -17.76 39.70
N ILE A 600 13.94 -16.99 39.95
CA ILE A 600 13.48 -16.68 41.32
C ILE A 600 13.11 -17.96 42.07
N SER A 601 12.49 -18.94 41.40
CA SER A 601 12.12 -20.23 42.00
C SER A 601 13.34 -21.07 42.44
N GLN A 602 14.47 -20.93 41.73
CA GLN A 602 15.72 -21.63 42.05
C GLN A 602 16.45 -21.02 43.26
N MET A 603 16.12 -19.78 43.64
CA MET A 603 16.74 -19.07 44.78
C MET A 603 16.26 -19.57 46.16
N GLN A 604 15.37 -20.56 46.24
CA GLN A 604 14.89 -21.20 47.49
C GLN A 604 14.36 -20.21 48.55
N ASN A 605 13.56 -19.25 48.12
CA ASN A 605 12.95 -18.21 48.97
C ASN A 605 11.42 -18.42 49.09
N GLU A 606 10.75 -17.55 49.86
CA GLU A 606 9.29 -17.58 50.02
C GLU A 606 8.53 -17.44 48.68
N TRP A 607 9.09 -16.68 47.73
CA TRP A 607 8.52 -16.54 46.39
C TRP A 607 8.53 -17.86 45.61
N ALA A 608 9.50 -18.75 45.78
CA ALA A 608 9.52 -20.05 45.11
C ALA A 608 8.28 -20.90 45.43
N ALA A 609 7.81 -20.88 46.68
CA ALA A 609 6.56 -21.54 47.06
C ALA A 609 5.33 -20.87 46.43
N ARG A 610 5.31 -19.52 46.41
CA ARG A 610 4.21 -18.72 45.85
C ARG A 610 4.10 -18.86 44.33
N ILE A 611 5.22 -18.87 43.61
CA ILE A 611 5.30 -19.11 42.16
C ILE A 611 4.78 -20.51 41.82
N LYS A 612 5.18 -21.53 42.59
CA LYS A 612 4.70 -22.91 42.38
C LYS A 612 3.19 -23.04 42.59
N LEU A 613 2.65 -22.35 43.60
CA LEU A 613 1.21 -22.27 43.84
C LEU A 613 0.48 -21.58 42.68
N GLU A 614 0.96 -20.43 42.23
CA GLU A 614 0.26 -19.68 41.18
C GLU A 614 0.36 -20.37 39.82
N ARG A 615 1.51 -20.99 39.48
CA ARG A 615 1.62 -21.87 38.30
C ARG A 615 0.62 -23.03 38.35
N PHE A 616 0.40 -23.64 39.52
CA PHE A 616 -0.63 -24.67 39.71
C PHE A 616 -2.04 -24.11 39.49
N ARG A 617 -2.34 -22.91 40.02
CA ARG A 617 -3.63 -22.24 39.81
C ARG A 617 -3.88 -21.89 38.34
N CYS A 618 -2.88 -21.34 37.64
CA CYS A 618 -2.97 -21.05 36.21
C CYS A 618 -3.25 -22.32 35.39
N HIS A 619 -2.51 -23.40 35.64
CA HIS A 619 -2.68 -24.66 34.91
C HIS A 619 -4.06 -25.30 35.14
N ASN A 620 -4.59 -25.21 36.36
CA ASN A 620 -5.85 -25.84 36.76
C ASN A 620 -7.04 -24.87 36.81
N GLY A 621 -6.92 -23.65 36.29
CA GLY A 621 -7.89 -22.57 36.51
C GLY A 621 -9.33 -22.90 36.10
N GLN A 622 -9.51 -23.60 34.98
CA GLN A 622 -10.82 -24.09 34.55
C GLN A 622 -11.42 -25.11 35.52
N TRP A 623 -10.59 -26.03 36.04
CA TRP A 623 -11.02 -27.03 37.03
C TRP A 623 -11.36 -26.37 38.37
N LEU A 624 -10.53 -25.43 38.82
CA LEU A 624 -10.77 -24.66 40.05
C LEU A 624 -12.09 -23.89 39.98
N SER A 625 -12.38 -23.19 38.87
CA SER A 625 -13.65 -22.48 38.66
C SER A 625 -14.87 -23.42 38.67
N VAL A 626 -14.75 -24.62 38.08
CA VAL A 626 -15.81 -25.65 38.15
C VAL A 626 -16.01 -26.16 39.58
N VAL A 627 -14.92 -26.38 40.33
CA VAL A 627 -14.97 -26.81 41.74
C VAL A 627 -15.58 -25.73 42.64
N GLU A 628 -15.24 -24.46 42.44
CA GLU A 628 -15.85 -23.32 43.16
C GLU A 628 -17.36 -23.22 42.89
N THR A 629 -17.78 -23.40 41.63
CA THR A 629 -19.19 -23.35 41.23
C THR A 629 -19.99 -24.51 41.84
N LEU A 630 -19.42 -25.73 41.84
CA LEU A 630 -20.03 -26.92 42.45
C LEU A 630 -20.04 -26.86 43.99
N GLY A 631 -19.04 -26.22 44.60
CA GLY A 631 -18.97 -26.02 46.04
C GLY A 631 -19.99 -24.98 46.56
N ALA A 632 -20.30 -23.95 45.76
CA ALA A 632 -21.26 -22.91 46.12
C ALA A 632 -22.72 -23.41 46.19
N GLU A 633 -23.09 -24.42 45.38
CA GLU A 633 -24.42 -25.05 45.44
C GLU A 633 -24.48 -26.22 46.45
N GLY A 634 -23.35 -26.55 47.10
CA GLY A 634 -23.07 -27.86 47.70
C GLY A 634 -23.00 -27.96 49.23
N GLY A 635 -23.65 -27.05 49.98
CA GLY A 635 -23.99 -27.29 51.39
C GLY A 635 -22.87 -27.18 52.44
N THR A 636 -23.30 -26.93 53.69
CA THR A 636 -22.45 -26.89 54.89
C THR A 636 -21.79 -28.26 55.13
N GLY A 637 -20.48 -28.37 54.89
CA GLY A 637 -19.69 -29.59 55.03
C GLY A 637 -18.45 -29.38 55.90
N ASP A 638 -18.47 -29.96 57.09
CA ASP A 638 -17.44 -29.87 58.14
C ASP A 638 -16.19 -30.73 57.78
N ALA A 639 -15.33 -30.23 56.89
CA ALA A 639 -14.20 -30.99 56.34
C ALA A 639 -12.98 -30.13 55.91
N THR A 640 -12.75 -28.98 56.55
CA THR A 640 -11.72 -28.00 56.11
C THR A 640 -10.31 -28.24 56.65
N ASP A 641 -10.10 -29.18 57.59
CA ASP A 641 -8.89 -29.22 58.44
C ASP A 641 -7.75 -30.16 57.95
N ASP A 642 -8.00 -31.01 56.95
CA ASP A 642 -7.03 -31.99 56.41
C ASP A 642 -6.57 -31.69 54.96
N LEU A 643 -7.03 -30.57 54.37
CA LEU A 643 -6.59 -30.16 53.04
C LEU A 643 -5.18 -29.53 53.12
N PRO A 644 -4.24 -29.91 52.24
CA PRO A 644 -2.93 -29.26 52.15
C PRO A 644 -3.07 -27.73 52.06
N PRO A 645 -2.16 -26.92 52.64
CA PRO A 645 -2.34 -25.46 52.78
C PRO A 645 -2.63 -24.69 51.47
N TYR A 646 -2.29 -25.25 50.31
CA TYR A 646 -2.58 -24.68 49.00
C TYR A 646 -4.02 -24.89 48.50
N LEU A 647 -4.83 -25.67 49.22
CA LEU A 647 -6.24 -25.98 48.93
C LEU A 647 -7.21 -25.44 50.00
N SER A 648 -6.72 -24.77 51.05
CA SER A 648 -7.60 -24.16 52.05
C SER A 648 -8.28 -22.90 51.50
N ALA A 649 -9.59 -22.77 51.75
CA ALA A 649 -10.42 -21.66 51.25
C ALA A 649 -9.93 -20.28 51.71
N GLU A 650 -9.29 -20.23 52.88
CA GLU A 650 -8.75 -19.00 53.49
C GLU A 650 -7.51 -18.46 52.75
N TYR A 651 -6.73 -19.33 52.08
CA TYR A 651 -5.57 -18.97 51.26
C TYR A 651 -5.92 -18.68 49.79
N LEU A 652 -7.15 -18.97 49.36
CA LEU A 652 -7.66 -18.71 48.01
C LEU A 652 -8.20 -17.27 47.86
N THR A 653 -8.65 -16.64 48.94
CA THR A 653 -9.33 -15.33 48.91
C THR A 653 -8.44 -14.13 49.27
N THR A 654 -7.32 -14.34 49.97
CA THR A 654 -6.61 -13.27 50.70
C THR A 654 -5.49 -12.53 49.97
N HIS A 655 -5.18 -12.85 48.70
CA HIS A 655 -4.00 -12.30 48.02
C HIS A 655 -4.18 -11.67 46.62
N ARG A 656 -5.41 -11.35 46.19
CA ARG A 656 -5.62 -10.37 45.11
C ARG A 656 -5.32 -8.96 45.65
N LEU A 657 -4.12 -8.44 45.35
CA LEU A 657 -3.69 -7.09 45.78
C LEU A 657 -4.18 -5.95 44.87
N THR A 658 -4.99 -6.26 43.86
CA THR A 658 -5.62 -5.27 42.96
C THR A 658 -7.14 -5.43 42.94
N THR A 659 -7.82 -4.29 42.86
CA THR A 659 -9.28 -4.16 43.00
C THR A 659 -10.06 -4.73 41.81
N SER A 660 -11.24 -5.27 42.08
CA SER A 660 -12.04 -6.17 41.23
C SER A 660 -12.63 -5.61 39.92
N ASP A 661 -12.20 -4.46 39.41
CA ASP A 661 -12.93 -3.70 38.38
C ASP A 661 -12.49 -3.98 36.92
N SER A 662 -11.65 -5.00 36.68
CA SER A 662 -11.15 -5.34 35.33
C SER A 662 -11.61 -6.70 34.77
N GLN A 663 -12.44 -7.46 35.49
CA GLN A 663 -12.88 -8.81 35.08
C GLN A 663 -14.40 -8.96 34.80
N THR A 664 -15.17 -7.87 34.70
CA THR A 664 -16.61 -7.92 34.40
C THR A 664 -16.99 -7.30 33.06
N SER A 665 -16.44 -7.84 31.97
CA SER A 665 -17.10 -7.91 30.65
C SER A 665 -16.40 -8.99 29.80
N LEU A 666 -17.05 -9.42 28.71
CA LEU A 666 -16.63 -10.51 27.80
C LEU A 666 -16.91 -11.93 28.33
N ASN A 667 -18.18 -12.37 28.22
CA ASN A 667 -18.58 -13.77 27.95
C ASN A 667 -20.07 -13.90 27.53
N GLU A 668 -20.45 -13.16 26.51
CA GLU A 668 -21.58 -13.40 25.57
C GLU A 668 -21.02 -12.95 24.19
N ASP A 669 -21.08 -13.66 23.07
CA ASP A 669 -21.94 -14.77 22.62
C ASP A 669 -21.17 -15.97 22.01
N SER A 670 -21.88 -17.08 21.77
CA SER A 670 -21.35 -18.38 21.31
C SER A 670 -21.34 -18.63 19.79
N ASP A 671 -20.53 -19.62 19.40
CA ASP A 671 -20.67 -20.58 18.29
C ASP A 671 -20.66 -20.15 16.80
N SER A 672 -19.74 -20.77 16.05
CA SER A 672 -20.07 -21.50 14.79
C SER A 672 -18.92 -22.39 14.26
N PHE A 673 -18.89 -23.63 14.75
CA PHE A 673 -18.65 -24.90 14.01
C PHE A 673 -17.60 -25.03 12.88
N SER A 674 -16.57 -25.86 13.13
CA SER A 674 -15.92 -26.88 12.25
C SER A 674 -14.42 -27.02 12.59
N GLY A 675 -13.78 -28.19 12.61
CA GLY A 675 -14.25 -29.56 12.43
C GLY A 675 -13.05 -30.51 12.26
N GLU A 676 -12.46 -30.99 13.36
CA GLU A 676 -11.26 -31.83 13.32
C GLU A 676 -11.56 -33.31 13.02
N VAL A 677 -10.71 -33.92 12.17
CA VAL A 677 -10.65 -35.37 11.97
C VAL A 677 -9.27 -35.86 12.41
N SER A 678 -9.25 -36.69 13.45
CA SER A 678 -8.07 -37.38 13.99
C SER A 678 -7.48 -38.40 13.00
N MET A 679 -6.16 -38.63 13.05
CA MET A 679 -5.61 -39.98 13.25
C MET A 679 -4.10 -40.04 13.62
N HIS A 680 -3.87 -40.55 14.84
CA HIS A 680 -2.84 -41.52 15.26
C HIS A 680 -1.31 -41.34 15.07
N ARG A 681 -0.63 -41.45 16.24
CA ARG A 681 0.77 -41.85 16.44
C ARG A 681 1.09 -43.24 15.88
N VAL A 682 2.35 -43.44 15.47
CA VAL A 682 3.11 -44.70 15.71
C VAL A 682 4.56 -44.34 16.08
N SER A 683 5.12 -45.02 17.09
CA SER A 683 6.51 -44.88 17.54
C SER A 683 7.42 -45.98 16.96
N SER A 684 8.73 -45.74 16.88
CA SER A 684 9.75 -46.80 16.94
C SER A 684 11.10 -46.30 17.46
N ARG A 685 11.87 -47.22 18.05
CA ARG A 685 13.09 -46.99 18.84
C ARG A 685 14.37 -47.26 18.03
N ASN A 686 15.48 -46.65 18.46
CA ASN A 686 16.86 -47.19 18.64
C ASN A 686 17.78 -45.96 18.89
N ALA A 687 18.38 -45.69 20.06
CA ALA A 687 19.31 -46.46 20.91
C ALA A 687 20.77 -46.51 20.39
N LEU A 688 21.64 -45.60 20.88
CA LEU A 688 22.83 -45.90 21.71
C LEU A 688 23.65 -44.62 22.08
N ASP A 689 24.55 -44.77 23.07
CA ASP A 689 25.44 -43.78 23.73
C ASP A 689 26.27 -42.87 22.77
N ASP A 690 26.70 -41.65 23.15
CA ASP A 690 27.74 -41.41 24.17
C ASP A 690 27.71 -40.00 24.83
N ARG A 691 28.58 -39.79 25.82
CA ARG A 691 28.57 -38.69 26.81
C ARG A 691 29.46 -37.47 26.46
N ALA A 692 29.01 -36.35 27.03
CA ALA A 692 29.77 -35.23 27.61
C ALA A 692 30.40 -34.16 26.69
N GLY A 693 30.17 -32.90 27.09
CA GLY A 693 31.00 -31.75 26.74
C GLY A 693 30.47 -30.87 25.60
N ASP A 694 29.61 -29.90 25.93
CA ASP A 694 29.98 -28.49 25.73
C ASP A 694 28.99 -27.55 26.46
N LEU A 695 29.55 -26.47 27.01
CA LEU A 695 28.85 -25.46 27.81
C LEU A 695 29.11 -24.10 27.14
N PHE A 696 28.08 -23.25 27.03
CA PHE A 696 28.13 -21.91 26.42
C PHE A 696 28.46 -21.82 24.92
N SER A 697 27.45 -21.99 24.07
CA SER A 697 27.27 -21.14 22.88
C SER A 697 25.82 -21.22 22.38
N ALA A 698 25.01 -20.22 22.72
CA ALA A 698 23.65 -20.06 22.21
C ALA A 698 23.24 -18.58 22.24
N THR A 699 23.73 -17.82 21.26
CA THR A 699 23.09 -16.57 20.84
C THR A 699 21.82 -16.90 20.05
N GLU A 700 20.67 -16.67 20.65
CA GLU A 700 19.38 -16.46 19.97
C GLU A 700 19.06 -14.96 20.18
N THR A 701 18.81 -14.09 19.20
CA THR A 701 18.21 -14.23 17.86
C THR A 701 16.88 -14.97 17.83
N SER A 702 15.81 -14.32 18.31
CA SER A 702 14.61 -14.11 17.48
C SER A 702 13.58 -13.13 18.07
N LEU A 703 12.99 -12.33 17.16
CA LEU A 703 11.62 -11.80 17.20
C LEU A 703 11.21 -10.84 18.33
N LEU A 704 11.41 -9.55 18.07
CA LEU A 704 10.32 -8.58 18.22
C LEU A 704 9.85 -8.12 16.85
N LYS A 705 8.72 -8.69 16.40
CA LYS A 705 7.82 -7.95 15.50
C LYS A 705 7.12 -6.91 16.34
N ALA A 706 7.71 -5.72 16.46
CA ALA A 706 7.00 -4.56 16.96
C ALA A 706 5.71 -4.37 16.14
N SER A 707 4.64 -3.93 16.79
CA SER A 707 3.33 -3.74 16.17
C SER A 707 3.39 -2.64 15.10
N GLU A 708 3.49 -3.05 13.82
CA GLU A 708 3.54 -2.17 12.64
C GLU A 708 2.24 -1.35 12.38
N THR A 709 1.42 -1.11 13.40
CA THR A 709 0.09 -0.51 13.28
C THR A 709 -0.07 0.84 13.98
N ASP A 710 0.51 1.06 15.17
CA ASP A 710 0.23 2.28 15.96
C ASP A 710 1.31 3.37 15.87
N VAL A 711 2.55 3.03 15.48
CA VAL A 711 3.55 4.06 15.12
C VAL A 711 3.29 4.60 13.70
N PHE A 712 2.84 3.73 12.79
CA PHE A 712 2.66 4.05 11.36
C PHE A 712 1.52 5.05 11.08
N THR A 713 0.55 5.21 11.97
CA THR A 713 -0.57 6.15 11.78
C THR A 713 -0.19 7.61 12.03
N LYS A 714 0.88 7.89 12.80
CA LYS A 714 1.37 9.27 13.00
C LYS A 714 2.15 9.80 11.80
N ASP A 715 2.97 8.97 11.17
CA ASP A 715 3.78 9.37 10.00
C ASP A 715 2.96 9.56 8.71
N ILE A 716 1.77 8.95 8.60
CA ILE A 716 0.87 9.13 7.44
C ILE A 716 0.47 10.60 7.22
N ASN A 717 0.38 11.39 8.30
CA ASN A 717 0.02 12.82 8.22
C ASN A 717 1.10 13.71 7.58
N ILE A 718 2.29 13.18 7.26
CA ILE A 718 3.36 13.89 6.56
C ILE A 718 3.22 13.79 5.03
N PHE A 719 2.41 12.86 4.52
CA PHE A 719 2.41 12.44 3.11
C PHE A 719 1.09 12.65 2.33
N ALA A 720 0.12 13.35 2.91
CA ALA A 720 -1.18 13.68 2.30
C ALA A 720 -1.19 15.05 1.59
#